data_AF-A0A2V9JP47-F1
#
_entry.id   AF-A0A2V9JP47-F1
#
_cell.length_a   1.000
_cell.length_b   1.000
_cell.length_c   1.000
_cell.angle_alpha   90.00
_cell.angle_beta   90.00
_cell.angle_gamma   90.00
#
_symmetry.space_group_name_H-M   'P 1'
#
loop_
_entity.id
_entity.type
_entity.pdbx_description
1 polymer ?
#
loop_
_entity_poly.entity_id
_entity_poly.type
_entity_poly.pdbx_seq_one_letter_code
_entity_poly.pdbx_strand_id
1 'polypeptide(L)'
;AQQPGGLLLAGEAGSGKSAVLGQAARLLERPAAASRQPLKSRFVGLPADTSVGLAGYLTATLGGAAFAEAVPAEIPDDLFASWLVEIAERCSTLSVGFVVVDDLSRRMAVARDGETVRAELDMLKDLTETFARAGVLVAIAVDAGELEGGSPTLRALGGCCETLRLSRANLADAISSLCARSARHDEGVGRIFEDLAAGLPGLAGEREMFLRLYPLHPRLLGVLARLPRLVPGFAPLGFARASIDAARARPAEELVTLDALFDAVLPGLRRQDAFRPALAAYDALRCAVPSRFEPPLGDPAERLLKGIALLTLCPSESASVRALAEALLVFDSRPSSPSYSLASTILGRMEREAGLTAEGTGLDRRYRLALVPEEAGPAEEGGLEPRLFEWWATVAAAATPEALSSLPDSFRTVRFWNEVRSYEIFRALLEEFFARFRAGKIELEEALQQVARGFSHSPEQLAAWKRQHEKLSALLVWAPGFERAREYLASAFATGQESLDAARLDLLEAAARPLEFLESANREEFDRGFLQFRERYGEAYEHLHERTLKIAADSEAGTGVDQAALRNLELLSKLHHTDKSYVNRVRVIGRWLQTRQCALPVREVLARHPRCYCNFNPWATRGGDSVAQLNGTLRDGITYFRAILRQRDTLITQGLKALHAEDAESRQVAALLGAGPMVPLRPPTIALLNRIIQAHSDEFSSTFRSYKP
;
A
#
# COMPACT_ATOMS: atom_id res chain seq x y z
N ALA A 1 20.98 -19.01 -15.29
CA ALA A 1 19.99 -18.19 -16.02
C ALA A 1 20.75 -17.10 -16.75
N GLN A 2 20.60 -16.98 -18.07
CA GLN A 2 21.12 -15.81 -18.80
C GLN A 2 20.43 -14.57 -18.23
N GLN A 3 21.18 -13.52 -17.92
CA GLN A 3 20.57 -12.24 -17.57
C GLN A 3 19.86 -11.70 -18.83
N PRO A 4 18.63 -11.18 -18.71
CA PRO A 4 17.93 -10.57 -19.84
C PRO A 4 18.76 -9.41 -20.41
N GLY A 5 18.87 -9.36 -21.73
CA GLY A 5 19.71 -8.41 -22.46
C GLY A 5 19.04 -7.05 -22.74
N GLY A 6 17.73 -6.98 -22.55
CA GLY A 6 16.94 -5.76 -22.72
C GLY A 6 16.16 -5.32 -21.48
N LEU A 7 15.65 -4.11 -21.53
CA LEU A 7 14.77 -3.53 -20.53
C LEU A 7 13.46 -3.11 -21.19
N LEU A 8 12.33 -3.45 -20.60
CA LEU A 8 11.02 -3.03 -21.03
C LEU A 8 10.41 -2.13 -19.95
N LEU A 9 10.36 -0.82 -20.22
CA LEU A 9 9.84 0.17 -19.30
C LEU A 9 8.39 0.47 -19.64
N ALA A 10 7.48 -0.06 -18.84
CA ALA A 10 6.07 0.20 -18.97
C ALA A 10 5.59 1.28 -18.01
N GLY A 11 4.65 2.07 -18.48
CA GLY A 11 3.98 3.10 -17.70
C GLY A 11 2.85 3.65 -18.54
N GLU A 12 1.94 4.40 -17.95
CA GLU A 12 0.84 5.01 -18.72
C GLU A 12 1.38 5.94 -19.82
N ALA A 13 0.60 6.17 -20.87
CA ALA A 13 0.94 7.14 -21.91
C ALA A 13 1.26 8.49 -21.23
N GLY A 14 2.42 9.08 -21.55
CA GLY A 14 2.89 10.34 -20.95
C GLY A 14 3.30 10.29 -19.46
N SER A 15 3.42 9.12 -18.83
CA SER A 15 3.94 8.95 -17.46
C SER A 15 5.41 9.37 -17.25
N GLY A 16 6.11 9.78 -18.32
CA GLY A 16 7.51 10.21 -18.26
C GLY A 16 8.53 9.10 -18.54
N LYS A 17 8.13 7.99 -19.17
CA LYS A 17 9.01 6.88 -19.61
C LYS A 17 10.30 7.36 -20.28
N SER A 18 10.17 8.15 -21.34
CA SER A 18 11.28 8.71 -22.11
C SER A 18 12.20 9.57 -21.25
N ALA A 19 11.65 10.29 -20.28
CA ALA A 19 12.42 11.13 -19.36
C ALA A 19 13.17 10.30 -18.30
N VAL A 20 12.58 9.21 -17.80
CA VAL A 20 13.26 8.26 -16.91
C VAL A 20 14.42 7.56 -17.64
N LEU A 21 14.20 7.11 -18.87
CA LEU A 21 15.26 6.55 -19.71
C LEU A 21 16.32 7.60 -20.07
N GLY A 22 15.91 8.86 -20.26
CA GLY A 22 16.78 10.03 -20.38
C GLY A 22 17.70 10.24 -19.17
N GLN A 23 17.21 10.02 -17.96
CA GLN A 23 18.05 10.10 -16.75
C GLN A 23 18.99 8.91 -16.62
N ALA A 24 18.52 7.70 -16.92
CA ALA A 24 19.39 6.51 -16.96
C ALA A 24 20.55 6.70 -17.95
N ALA A 25 20.26 7.22 -19.15
CA ALA A 25 21.25 7.60 -20.14
C ALA A 25 22.29 8.59 -19.59
N ARG A 26 21.84 9.67 -18.92
CA ARG A 26 22.74 10.66 -18.31
C ARG A 26 23.61 10.08 -17.18
N LEU A 27 23.10 9.11 -16.43
CA LEU A 27 23.88 8.43 -15.40
C LEU A 27 24.98 7.55 -16.01
N LEU A 28 24.72 6.91 -17.16
CA LEU A 28 25.71 6.12 -17.90
C LEU A 28 26.76 7.00 -18.59
N GLU A 29 26.37 8.20 -19.00
CA GLU A 29 27.26 9.21 -19.60
C GLU A 29 28.15 9.91 -18.56
N ARG A 30 27.84 9.81 -17.27
CA ARG A 30 28.68 10.36 -16.20
C ARG A 30 29.90 9.47 -15.98
N PRO A 31 31.13 10.03 -15.96
CA PRO A 31 32.31 9.26 -15.63
C PRO A 31 32.22 8.80 -14.17
N ALA A 32 32.14 7.49 -13.95
CA ALA A 32 32.38 6.93 -12.63
C ALA A 32 33.83 7.26 -12.20
N ALA A 33 34.05 7.49 -10.91
CA ALA A 33 35.32 7.95 -10.32
C ALA A 33 36.54 7.01 -10.50
N ALA A 34 36.47 6.02 -11.40
CA ALA A 34 37.57 5.14 -11.76
C ALA A 34 37.52 4.75 -13.26
N SER A 35 38.46 5.29 -14.03
CA SER A 35 39.09 4.73 -15.24
C SER A 35 38.26 4.12 -16.39
N ARG A 36 36.94 4.34 -16.50
CA ARG A 36 36.14 3.90 -17.67
C ARG A 36 35.75 5.08 -18.56
N GLN A 37 35.87 4.92 -19.88
CA GLN A 37 35.34 5.89 -20.85
C GLN A 37 33.82 6.05 -20.63
N PRO A 38 33.29 7.28 -20.74
CA PRO A 38 31.85 7.53 -20.62
C PRO A 38 31.10 6.80 -21.74
N LEU A 39 30.06 6.05 -21.37
CA LEU A 39 29.20 5.36 -22.34
C LEU A 39 28.21 6.36 -22.92
N LYS A 40 28.02 6.34 -24.23
CA LYS A 40 27.04 7.17 -24.94
C LYS A 40 25.68 6.48 -24.97
N SER A 41 24.63 7.28 -25.02
CA SER A 41 23.27 6.81 -25.27
C SER A 41 22.78 7.18 -26.68
N ARG A 42 21.85 6.41 -27.24
CA ARG A 42 21.09 6.78 -28.45
C ARG A 42 19.58 6.62 -28.21
N PHE A 43 18.82 7.59 -28.69
CA PHE A 43 17.36 7.59 -28.63
C PHE A 43 16.79 7.41 -30.03
N VAL A 44 15.84 6.48 -30.16
CA VAL A 44 15.16 6.12 -31.40
C VAL A 44 13.67 6.21 -31.15
N GLY A 45 13.02 7.24 -31.70
CA GLY A 45 11.55 7.35 -31.68
C GLY A 45 10.97 6.64 -32.89
N LEU A 46 10.16 5.59 -32.66
CA LEU A 46 9.57 4.84 -33.76
C LEU A 46 8.53 5.70 -34.50
N PRO A 47 8.51 5.68 -35.85
CA PRO A 47 7.50 6.40 -36.61
C PRO A 47 6.12 5.81 -36.32
N ALA A 48 5.13 6.67 -36.05
CA ALA A 48 3.75 6.23 -35.86
C ALA A 48 3.11 5.70 -37.16
N ASP A 49 3.59 6.18 -38.31
CA ASP A 49 3.15 5.75 -39.63
C ASP A 49 3.77 4.38 -39.99
N THR A 50 2.93 3.38 -40.14
CA THR A 50 3.34 2.00 -40.48
C THR A 50 3.73 1.84 -41.96
N SER A 51 3.48 2.84 -42.81
CA SER A 51 4.02 2.86 -44.18
C SER A 51 5.54 3.00 -44.21
N VAL A 52 6.14 3.51 -43.13
CA VAL A 52 7.60 3.53 -42.95
C VAL A 52 8.03 2.16 -42.42
N GLY A 53 8.75 1.38 -43.23
CA GLY A 53 9.26 0.07 -42.85
C GLY A 53 10.22 0.14 -41.65
N LEU A 54 9.94 -0.63 -40.60
CA LEU A 54 10.66 -0.57 -39.33
C LEU A 54 12.14 -0.97 -39.48
N ALA A 55 12.44 -2.02 -40.23
CA ALA A 55 13.80 -2.50 -40.48
C ALA A 55 14.69 -1.41 -41.10
N GLY A 56 14.20 -0.72 -42.12
CA GLY A 56 14.94 0.37 -42.78
C GLY A 56 15.12 1.58 -41.89
N TYR A 57 14.08 1.94 -41.12
CA TYR A 57 14.16 3.03 -40.16
C TYR A 57 15.21 2.79 -39.07
N LEU A 58 15.19 1.60 -38.45
CA LEU A 58 16.15 1.20 -37.41
C LEU A 58 17.58 1.16 -37.96
N THR A 59 17.76 0.58 -39.15
CA THR A 59 19.08 0.50 -39.81
C THR A 59 19.64 1.90 -40.08
N ALA A 60 18.82 2.82 -40.62
CA ALA A 60 19.27 4.17 -40.91
C ALA A 60 19.60 4.96 -39.63
N THR A 61 18.77 4.83 -38.59
CA THR A 61 18.89 5.64 -37.37
C THR A 61 20.01 5.13 -36.45
N LEU A 62 20.22 3.81 -36.38
CA LEU A 62 21.28 3.21 -35.57
C LEU A 62 22.60 3.08 -36.36
N GLY A 63 22.55 2.74 -37.64
CA GLY A 63 23.73 2.63 -38.50
C GLY A 63 24.35 3.98 -38.91
N GLY A 64 23.57 5.07 -38.89
CA GLY A 64 24.03 6.40 -39.29
C GLY A 64 24.31 6.51 -40.79
N ALA A 65 25.09 7.53 -41.20
CA ALA A 65 25.26 7.90 -42.62
C ALA A 65 25.76 6.76 -43.52
N ALA A 66 26.61 5.86 -43.02
CA ALA A 66 27.15 4.73 -43.78
C ALA A 66 26.08 3.71 -44.21
N PHE A 67 24.97 3.63 -43.48
CA PHE A 67 23.87 2.72 -43.79
C PHE A 67 22.71 3.45 -44.46
N ALA A 68 22.53 4.75 -44.19
CA ALA A 68 21.42 5.55 -44.74
C ALA A 68 21.40 5.61 -46.28
N GLU A 69 22.56 5.56 -46.94
CA GLU A 69 22.67 5.56 -48.42
C GLU A 69 22.49 4.16 -49.04
N ALA A 70 22.60 3.09 -48.25
CA ALA A 70 22.59 1.71 -48.72
C ALA A 70 21.27 0.98 -48.49
N VAL A 71 20.27 1.62 -47.88
CA VAL A 71 19.00 0.97 -47.50
C VAL A 71 18.09 0.77 -48.74
N PRO A 72 17.80 -0.47 -49.18
CA PRO A 72 16.80 -0.72 -50.21
C PRO A 72 15.37 -0.42 -49.69
N ALA A 73 14.42 -0.22 -50.60
CA ALA A 73 13.03 0.12 -50.26
C ALA A 73 12.32 -0.98 -49.43
N GLU A 74 12.69 -2.25 -49.64
CA GLU A 74 12.35 -3.39 -48.79
C GLU A 74 13.63 -4.12 -48.41
N ILE A 75 13.80 -4.42 -47.12
CA ILE A 75 14.97 -5.14 -46.59
C ILE A 75 14.53 -6.58 -46.29
N PRO A 76 15.13 -7.59 -46.94
CA PRO A 76 14.93 -8.99 -46.55
C PRO A 76 15.38 -9.26 -45.11
N ASP A 77 14.66 -10.12 -44.38
CA ASP A 77 14.91 -10.40 -42.96
C ASP A 77 16.35 -10.88 -42.68
N ASP A 78 16.91 -11.68 -43.58
CA ASP A 78 18.27 -12.19 -43.55
C ASP A 78 19.33 -11.09 -43.72
N LEU A 79 19.05 -10.08 -44.55
CA LEU A 79 19.90 -8.90 -44.69
C LEU A 79 19.82 -8.01 -43.45
N PHE A 80 18.61 -7.83 -42.89
CA PHE A 80 18.41 -7.06 -41.67
C PHE A 80 19.16 -7.66 -40.47
N ALA A 81 19.08 -8.98 -40.27
CA ALA A 81 19.80 -9.67 -39.20
C ALA A 81 21.32 -9.49 -39.31
N SER A 82 21.88 -9.59 -40.51
CA SER A 82 23.32 -9.34 -40.75
C SER A 82 23.70 -7.89 -40.43
N TRP A 83 22.88 -6.92 -40.83
CA TRP A 83 23.14 -5.51 -40.56
C TRP A 83 23.02 -5.15 -39.07
N LEU A 84 22.09 -5.77 -38.34
CA LEU A 84 21.97 -5.56 -36.89
C LEU A 84 23.26 -5.93 -36.15
N VAL A 85 23.94 -7.02 -36.56
CA VAL A 85 25.22 -7.43 -35.96
C VAL A 85 26.28 -6.36 -36.20
N GLU A 86 26.45 -5.91 -37.45
CA GLU A 86 27.44 -4.89 -37.80
C GLU A 86 27.16 -3.54 -37.10
N ILE A 87 25.88 -3.15 -37.03
CA ILE A 87 25.46 -1.93 -36.32
C ILE A 87 25.75 -2.06 -34.83
N ALA A 88 25.46 -3.20 -34.20
CA ALA A 88 25.71 -3.44 -32.78
C ALA A 88 27.21 -3.39 -32.44
N GLU A 89 28.06 -4.01 -33.27
CA GLU A 89 29.53 -3.95 -33.13
C GLU A 89 30.06 -2.53 -33.29
N ARG A 90 29.53 -1.76 -34.26
CA ARG A 90 29.88 -0.34 -34.41
C ARG A 90 29.43 0.50 -33.22
N CYS A 91 28.22 0.28 -32.70
CA CYS A 91 27.73 0.94 -31.49
C CYS A 91 28.67 0.68 -30.31
N SER A 92 29.07 -0.58 -30.10
CA SER A 92 30.04 -0.95 -29.06
C SER A 92 31.40 -0.25 -29.25
N THR A 93 31.91 -0.23 -30.49
CA THR A 93 33.17 0.46 -30.85
C THR A 93 33.12 1.97 -30.61
N LEU A 94 31.95 2.59 -30.82
CA LEU A 94 31.71 4.02 -30.57
C LEU A 94 31.38 4.34 -29.10
N SER A 95 31.55 3.36 -28.21
CA SER A 95 31.21 3.42 -26.79
C SER A 95 29.74 3.71 -26.51
N VAL A 96 28.83 3.34 -27.42
CA VAL A 96 27.39 3.40 -27.17
C VAL A 96 27.02 2.21 -26.29
N GLY A 97 26.68 2.47 -25.03
CA GLY A 97 26.30 1.43 -24.07
C GLY A 97 24.80 1.28 -23.86
N PHE A 98 24.01 2.23 -24.37
CA PHE A 98 22.57 2.30 -24.10
C PHE A 98 21.78 2.79 -25.32
N VAL A 99 20.75 2.05 -25.73
CA VAL A 99 19.84 2.41 -26.81
C VAL A 99 18.43 2.44 -26.26
N VAL A 100 17.72 3.54 -26.48
CA VAL A 100 16.33 3.74 -26.07
C VAL A 100 15.45 3.72 -27.30
N VAL A 101 14.46 2.83 -27.31
CA VAL A 101 13.41 2.75 -28.32
C VAL A 101 12.11 3.24 -27.70
N ASP A 102 11.49 4.23 -28.32
CA ASP A 102 10.26 4.88 -27.84
C ASP A 102 9.16 4.87 -28.90
N ASP A 103 7.94 5.27 -28.54
CA ASP A 103 6.76 5.34 -29.41
C ASP A 103 6.24 3.99 -29.95
N LEU A 104 6.68 2.86 -29.39
CA LEU A 104 6.20 1.52 -29.80
C LEU A 104 4.68 1.40 -29.68
N SER A 105 4.10 1.75 -28.53
CA SER A 105 2.65 1.66 -28.32
C SER A 105 1.85 2.53 -29.30
N ARG A 106 2.39 3.69 -29.68
CA ARG A 106 1.75 4.58 -30.66
C ARG A 106 1.77 3.96 -32.05
N ARG A 107 2.88 3.34 -32.44
CA ARG A 107 3.01 2.63 -33.71
C ARG A 107 2.08 1.40 -33.77
N MET A 108 2.03 0.61 -32.70
CA MET A 108 1.14 -0.56 -32.59
C MET A 108 -0.34 -0.18 -32.65
N ALA A 109 -0.73 0.97 -32.08
CA ALA A 109 -2.11 1.45 -32.15
C ALA A 109 -2.55 1.86 -33.57
N VAL A 110 -1.60 2.22 -34.45
CA VAL A 110 -1.87 2.60 -35.85
C VAL A 110 -1.85 1.37 -36.78
N ALA A 111 -1.10 0.32 -36.41
CA ALA A 111 -1.05 -0.93 -37.16
C ALA A 111 -2.44 -1.61 -37.20
N ARG A 112 -2.94 -1.87 -38.41
CA ARG A 112 -4.30 -2.39 -38.62
C ARG A 112 -4.38 -3.91 -38.64
N ASP A 113 -3.25 -4.59 -38.83
CA ASP A 113 -3.18 -6.05 -38.90
C ASP A 113 -2.25 -6.62 -37.82
N GLY A 114 -2.58 -7.82 -37.33
CA GLY A 114 -1.82 -8.49 -36.27
C GLY A 114 -0.52 -9.17 -36.74
N GLU A 115 -0.31 -9.31 -38.05
CA GLU A 115 0.85 -9.98 -38.64
C GLU A 115 2.05 -9.02 -38.71
N THR A 116 1.82 -7.80 -39.18
CA THR A 116 2.73 -6.65 -39.14
C THR A 116 3.14 -6.33 -37.70
N VAL A 117 2.19 -6.27 -36.76
CA VAL A 117 2.49 -6.08 -35.33
C VAL A 117 3.44 -7.17 -34.82
N ARG A 118 3.19 -8.44 -35.19
CA ARG A 118 4.03 -9.56 -34.78
C ARG A 118 5.43 -9.47 -35.39
N ALA A 119 5.53 -9.24 -36.70
CA ALA A 119 6.80 -9.12 -37.41
C ALA A 119 7.66 -7.98 -36.84
N GLU A 120 7.06 -6.83 -36.54
CA GLU A 120 7.78 -5.70 -35.94
C GLU A 120 8.26 -5.97 -34.51
N LEU A 121 7.46 -6.68 -33.72
CA LEU A 121 7.86 -7.11 -32.37
C LEU A 121 8.99 -8.15 -32.41
N ASP A 122 8.97 -9.07 -33.37
CA ASP A 122 10.05 -10.03 -33.60
C ASP A 122 11.34 -9.31 -34.04
N MET A 123 11.25 -8.28 -34.89
CA MET A 123 12.43 -7.44 -35.23
C MET A 123 13.01 -6.72 -34.00
N LEU A 124 12.17 -6.19 -33.11
CA LEU A 124 12.64 -5.53 -31.88
C LEU A 124 13.26 -6.51 -30.89
N LYS A 125 12.78 -7.75 -30.86
CA LYS A 125 13.39 -8.84 -30.12
C LYS A 125 14.78 -9.15 -30.66
N ASP A 126 14.92 -9.32 -31.98
CA ASP A 126 16.21 -9.60 -32.63
C ASP A 126 17.22 -8.46 -32.41
N LEU A 127 16.76 -7.21 -32.49
CA LEU A 127 17.56 -6.04 -32.15
C LEU A 127 18.05 -6.10 -30.70
N THR A 128 17.16 -6.41 -29.76
CA THR A 128 17.50 -6.48 -28.32
C THR A 128 18.53 -7.57 -28.03
N GLU A 129 18.32 -8.78 -28.56
CA GLU A 129 19.23 -9.91 -28.35
C GLU A 129 20.60 -9.67 -29.00
N THR A 130 20.63 -9.08 -30.20
CA THR A 130 21.87 -8.79 -30.93
C THR A 130 22.70 -7.72 -30.24
N PHE A 131 22.06 -6.62 -29.80
CA PHE A 131 22.75 -5.53 -29.10
C PHE A 131 23.26 -5.97 -27.73
N ALA A 132 22.50 -6.80 -27.01
CA ALA A 132 22.94 -7.37 -25.74
C ALA A 132 24.23 -8.20 -25.88
N ARG A 133 24.38 -8.97 -26.97
CA ARG A 133 25.62 -9.73 -27.26
C ARG A 133 26.82 -8.82 -27.49
N ALA A 134 26.61 -7.61 -28.03
CA ALA A 134 27.63 -6.59 -28.22
C ALA A 134 27.91 -5.74 -26.96
N GLY A 135 27.23 -6.02 -25.84
CA GLY A 135 27.36 -5.29 -24.58
C GLY A 135 26.56 -3.98 -24.53
N VAL A 136 25.58 -3.80 -25.41
CA VAL A 136 24.73 -2.60 -25.49
C VAL A 136 23.35 -2.92 -24.92
N LEU A 137 22.93 -2.20 -23.87
CA LEU A 137 21.61 -2.37 -23.27
C LEU A 137 20.54 -1.66 -24.11
N VAL A 138 19.50 -2.38 -24.50
CA VAL A 138 18.34 -1.82 -25.20
C VAL A 138 17.18 -1.63 -24.22
N ALA A 139 16.63 -0.43 -24.14
CA ALA A 139 15.45 -0.12 -23.34
C ALA A 139 14.27 0.28 -24.24
N ILE A 140 13.13 -0.40 -24.10
CA ILE A 140 11.93 -0.17 -24.90
C ILE A 140 10.85 0.42 -24.00
N ALA A 141 10.34 1.61 -24.34
CA ALA A 141 9.25 2.25 -23.62
C ALA A 141 7.89 1.81 -24.19
N VAL A 142 6.99 1.34 -23.32
CA VAL A 142 5.64 0.89 -23.70
C VAL A 142 4.56 1.39 -22.75
N ASP A 143 3.31 1.39 -23.20
CA ASP A 143 2.15 1.69 -22.37
C ASP A 143 1.82 0.53 -21.42
N ALA A 144 1.28 0.84 -20.24
CA ALA A 144 1.01 -0.18 -19.20
C ALA A 144 0.08 -1.30 -19.68
N GLY A 145 -0.88 -0.99 -20.56
CA GLY A 145 -1.78 -1.97 -21.19
C GLY A 145 -1.06 -2.99 -22.08
N GLU A 146 0.11 -2.64 -22.62
CA GLU A 146 0.97 -3.56 -23.38
C GLU A 146 1.60 -4.65 -22.50
N LEU A 147 1.40 -4.61 -21.19
CA LEU A 147 1.82 -5.66 -20.25
C LEU A 147 0.66 -6.37 -19.54
N GLU A 148 -0.56 -6.13 -19.98
CA GLU A 148 -1.74 -6.80 -19.43
C GLU A 148 -2.14 -8.00 -20.30
N GLY A 149 -2.75 -9.01 -19.69
CA GLY A 149 -3.55 -10.01 -20.40
C GLY A 149 -2.89 -10.75 -21.58
N GLY A 150 -1.60 -11.11 -21.48
CA GLY A 150 -0.93 -11.86 -22.55
C GLY A 150 -0.87 -11.11 -23.88
N SER A 151 -0.68 -9.79 -23.85
CA SER A 151 -0.45 -8.94 -25.02
C SER A 151 0.62 -9.52 -25.97
N PRO A 152 0.55 -9.22 -27.28
CA PRO A 152 1.59 -9.63 -28.24
C PRO A 152 2.97 -9.07 -27.85
N THR A 153 3.02 -7.83 -27.35
CA THR A 153 4.25 -7.16 -26.87
C THR A 153 4.91 -7.93 -25.72
N LEU A 154 4.16 -8.31 -24.70
CA LEU A 154 4.68 -9.07 -23.56
C LEU A 154 5.08 -10.50 -23.97
N ARG A 155 4.33 -11.13 -24.89
CA ARG A 155 4.68 -12.48 -25.41
C ARG A 155 5.98 -12.48 -26.22
N ALA A 156 6.18 -11.46 -27.05
CA ALA A 156 7.36 -11.36 -27.91
C ALA A 156 8.62 -10.94 -27.13
N LEU A 157 8.50 -9.88 -26.31
CA LEU A 157 9.66 -9.24 -25.67
C LEU A 157 9.90 -9.68 -24.22
N GLY A 158 8.92 -10.30 -23.55
CA GLY A 158 9.03 -10.68 -22.14
C GLY A 158 10.11 -11.74 -21.85
N GLY A 159 10.52 -12.51 -22.85
CA GLY A 159 11.60 -13.50 -22.73
C GLY A 159 13.01 -12.91 -22.84
N CYS A 160 13.17 -11.78 -23.53
CA CYS A 160 14.48 -11.14 -23.76
C CYS A 160 14.69 -9.86 -22.91
N CYS A 161 13.62 -9.27 -22.38
CA CYS A 161 13.65 -8.04 -21.61
C CYS A 161 13.23 -8.22 -20.15
N GLU A 162 13.96 -7.58 -19.21
CA GLU A 162 13.46 -7.36 -17.86
C GLU A 162 12.36 -6.30 -17.88
N THR A 163 11.25 -6.56 -17.20
CA THR A 163 10.09 -5.67 -17.24
C THR A 163 10.03 -4.79 -15.99
N LEU A 164 10.07 -3.46 -16.17
CA LEU A 164 9.88 -2.48 -15.10
C LEU A 164 8.60 -1.69 -15.33
N ARG A 165 7.82 -1.49 -14.25
CA ARG A 165 6.62 -0.64 -14.28
C ARG A 165 6.88 0.67 -13.55
N LEU A 166 6.61 1.80 -14.20
CA LEU A 166 6.64 3.11 -13.58
C LEU A 166 5.50 3.25 -12.57
N SER A 167 5.89 3.26 -11.30
CA SER A 167 5.02 3.54 -10.16
C SER A 167 5.13 4.99 -9.70
N ARG A 168 4.25 5.40 -8.78
CA ARG A 168 4.37 6.69 -8.07
C ARG A 168 5.73 6.84 -7.36
N ALA A 169 6.32 5.75 -6.87
CA ALA A 169 7.63 5.76 -6.24
C ALA A 169 8.74 6.10 -7.25
N ASN A 170 8.67 5.55 -8.46
CA ASN A 170 9.66 5.86 -9.50
C ASN A 170 9.55 7.31 -10.00
N LEU A 171 8.33 7.85 -10.06
CA LEU A 171 8.13 9.28 -10.35
C LEU A 171 8.72 10.15 -9.24
N ALA A 172 8.54 9.77 -7.98
CA ALA A 172 9.14 10.46 -6.84
C ALA A 172 10.68 10.41 -6.86
N ASP A 173 11.27 9.26 -7.17
CA ASP A 173 12.73 9.10 -7.36
C ASP A 173 13.24 10.02 -8.49
N ALA A 174 12.56 10.01 -9.62
CA ALA A 174 12.92 10.81 -10.79
C ALA A 174 12.84 12.32 -10.49
N ILE A 175 11.77 12.78 -9.81
CA ILE A 175 11.65 14.17 -9.38
C ILE A 175 12.75 14.52 -8.37
N SER A 176 13.00 13.65 -7.38
CA SER A 176 14.05 13.89 -6.37
C SER A 176 15.43 14.06 -7.00
N SER A 177 15.72 13.34 -8.09
CA SER A 177 16.98 13.48 -8.84
C SER A 177 17.15 14.83 -9.55
N LEU A 178 16.06 15.57 -9.77
CA LEU A 178 16.11 16.92 -10.36
C LEU A 178 16.54 17.98 -9.34
N CYS A 179 16.40 17.68 -8.04
CA CYS A 179 16.75 18.57 -6.95
C CYS A 179 18.23 18.37 -6.53
N ALA A 180 18.99 19.46 -6.43
CA ALA A 180 20.36 19.40 -5.92
C ALA A 180 20.33 19.31 -4.38
N ARG A 181 20.74 18.16 -3.83
CA ARG A 181 20.65 17.89 -2.38
C ARG A 181 22.00 17.96 -1.69
N SER A 182 21.99 18.46 -0.46
CA SER A 182 23.12 18.45 0.48
C SER A 182 22.59 18.33 1.91
N ALA A 183 23.41 17.92 2.87
CA ALA A 183 22.98 17.82 4.27
C ALA A 183 22.42 19.15 4.82
N ARG A 184 23.00 20.29 4.41
CA ARG A 184 22.50 21.63 4.78
C ARG A 184 21.16 21.96 4.13
N HIS A 185 20.93 21.49 2.91
CA HIS A 185 19.66 21.65 2.23
C HIS A 185 18.55 20.87 2.95
N ASP A 186 18.80 19.60 3.25
CA ASP A 186 17.83 18.74 3.93
C ASP A 186 17.48 19.26 5.34
N GLU A 187 18.46 19.81 6.08
CA GLU A 187 18.21 20.46 7.37
C GLU A 187 17.34 21.71 7.23
N GLY A 188 17.61 22.56 6.25
CA GLY A 188 16.82 23.76 5.98
C GLY A 188 15.37 23.44 5.58
N VAL A 189 15.18 22.47 4.68
CA VAL A 189 13.86 21.98 4.28
C VAL A 189 13.13 21.32 5.46
N GLY A 190 13.86 20.62 6.33
CA GLY A 190 13.31 20.04 7.56
C GLY A 190 12.67 21.07 8.49
N ARG A 191 13.28 22.25 8.64
CA ARG A 191 12.71 23.36 9.43
C ARG A 191 11.43 23.92 8.81
N ILE A 192 11.45 24.15 7.49
CA ILE A 192 10.25 24.58 6.74
C ILE A 192 9.11 23.58 6.93
N PHE A 193 9.41 22.29 6.87
CA PHE A 193 8.41 21.25 7.13
C PHE A 193 7.84 21.32 8.56
N GLU A 194 8.69 21.51 9.56
CA GLU A 194 8.26 21.60 10.96
C GLU A 194 7.35 22.81 11.20
N ASP A 195 7.68 23.96 10.60
CA ASP A 195 6.86 25.18 10.66
C ASP A 195 5.49 24.97 9.98
N LEU A 196 5.47 24.34 8.81
CA LEU A 196 4.22 24.01 8.10
C LEU A 196 3.39 22.97 8.86
N ALA A 197 4.01 21.93 9.41
CA ALA A 197 3.33 20.86 10.15
C ALA A 197 2.71 21.36 11.47
N ALA A 198 3.27 22.40 12.07
CA ALA A 198 2.67 23.07 13.23
C ALA A 198 1.31 23.72 12.87
N GLY A 199 1.22 24.34 11.67
CA GLY A 199 -0.02 24.93 11.16
C GLY A 199 -0.98 23.91 10.53
N LEU A 200 -0.45 22.82 9.98
CA LEU A 200 -1.18 21.79 9.23
C LEU A 200 -0.81 20.38 9.74
N PRO A 201 -1.43 19.91 10.84
CA PRO A 201 -1.04 18.66 11.51
C PRO A 201 -1.07 17.40 10.63
N GLY A 202 -1.93 17.34 9.60
CA GLY A 202 -1.97 16.16 8.73
C GLY A 202 -0.77 16.02 7.80
N LEU A 203 0.10 17.05 7.69
CA LEU A 203 1.38 16.93 6.99
C LEU A 203 2.42 16.09 7.75
N ALA A 204 2.24 15.86 9.07
CA ALA A 204 3.25 15.19 9.90
C ALA A 204 3.69 13.81 9.37
N GLY A 205 2.77 13.06 8.76
CA GLY A 205 3.04 11.76 8.15
C GLY A 205 3.80 11.81 6.82
N GLU A 206 4.02 12.98 6.25
CA GLU A 206 4.58 13.16 4.90
C GLU A 206 6.05 13.63 4.89
N ARG A 207 6.70 13.74 6.06
CA ARG A 207 8.04 14.33 6.21
C ARG A 207 9.08 13.78 5.22
N GLU A 208 9.16 12.46 5.11
CA GLU A 208 10.13 11.83 4.21
C GLU A 208 9.89 12.22 2.75
N MET A 209 8.63 12.17 2.31
CA MET A 209 8.26 12.50 0.93
C MET A 209 8.42 14.01 0.66
N PHE A 210 8.13 14.85 1.64
CA PHE A 210 8.32 16.30 1.58
C PHE A 210 9.80 16.64 1.33
N LEU A 211 10.71 16.09 2.13
CA LEU A 211 12.16 16.28 1.97
C LEU A 211 12.66 15.83 0.59
N ARG A 212 12.06 14.77 0.05
CA ARG A 212 12.47 14.20 -1.24
C ARG A 212 12.01 15.02 -2.44
N LEU A 213 10.87 15.69 -2.35
CA LEU A 213 10.22 16.36 -3.48
C LEU A 213 10.34 17.88 -3.46
N TYR A 214 10.76 18.46 -2.33
CA TYR A 214 10.92 19.90 -2.18
C TYR A 214 11.63 20.53 -3.39
N PRO A 215 11.09 21.61 -3.98
CA PRO A 215 9.97 22.47 -3.53
C PRO A 215 8.56 22.04 -3.97
N LEU A 216 8.36 20.82 -4.49
CA LEU A 216 7.04 20.31 -4.87
C LEU A 216 6.32 19.69 -3.66
N HIS A 217 5.05 20.05 -3.47
CA HIS A 217 4.22 19.44 -2.42
C HIS A 217 3.95 17.94 -2.71
N PRO A 218 4.06 17.02 -1.73
CA PRO A 218 3.92 15.58 -1.98
C PRO A 218 2.59 15.15 -2.60
N ARG A 219 1.50 15.83 -2.25
CA ARG A 219 0.16 15.57 -2.80
C ARG A 219 0.08 15.71 -4.32
N LEU A 220 1.00 16.44 -4.94
CA LEU A 220 1.09 16.54 -6.40
C LEU A 220 1.32 15.18 -7.07
N LEU A 221 2.04 14.24 -6.43
CA LEU A 221 2.35 12.94 -7.04
C LEU A 221 1.08 12.14 -7.41
N GLY A 222 0.02 12.27 -6.61
CA GLY A 222 -1.25 11.59 -6.86
C GLY A 222 -1.90 12.03 -8.17
N VAL A 223 -1.84 13.32 -8.47
CA VAL A 223 -2.42 13.94 -9.66
C VAL A 223 -1.48 13.84 -10.86
N LEU A 224 -0.18 14.10 -10.66
CA LEU A 224 0.86 14.01 -11.70
C LEU A 224 0.90 12.65 -12.38
N ALA A 225 0.70 11.57 -11.62
CA ALA A 225 0.67 10.22 -12.17
C ALA A 225 -0.51 9.96 -13.11
N ARG A 226 -1.60 10.75 -13.02
CA ARG A 226 -2.87 10.53 -13.74
C ARG A 226 -3.12 11.54 -14.85
N LEU A 227 -2.54 12.73 -14.75
CA LEU A 227 -2.72 13.81 -15.72
C LEU A 227 -2.40 13.43 -17.17
N PRO A 228 -1.39 12.61 -17.46
CA PRO A 228 -1.11 12.21 -18.84
C PRO A 228 -2.29 11.51 -19.55
N ARG A 229 -3.17 10.84 -18.80
CA ARG A 229 -4.41 10.26 -19.34
C ARG A 229 -5.46 11.30 -19.69
N LEU A 230 -5.47 12.43 -19.00
CA LEU A 230 -6.51 13.47 -19.12
C LEU A 230 -6.09 14.60 -20.05
N VAL A 231 -4.79 14.86 -20.14
CA VAL A 231 -4.22 15.92 -20.98
C VAL A 231 -3.12 15.30 -21.84
N PRO A 232 -3.47 14.84 -23.06
CA PRO A 232 -2.50 14.32 -24.01
C PRO A 232 -1.37 15.32 -24.25
N GLY A 233 -0.12 14.85 -24.13
CA GLY A 233 1.09 15.68 -24.27
C GLY A 233 1.55 16.36 -22.98
N PHE A 234 0.85 16.22 -21.85
CA PHE A 234 1.37 16.64 -20.55
C PHE A 234 2.53 15.73 -20.11
N ALA A 235 3.65 16.35 -19.73
CA ALA A 235 4.85 15.64 -19.26
C ALA A 235 5.10 15.93 -17.77
N PRO A 236 4.83 14.99 -16.84
CA PRO A 236 4.96 15.22 -15.40
C PRO A 236 6.36 15.67 -14.95
N LEU A 237 7.41 15.08 -15.52
CA LEU A 237 8.80 15.47 -15.22
C LEU A 237 9.19 16.81 -15.86
N GLY A 238 8.59 17.16 -17.00
CA GLY A 238 8.76 18.47 -17.61
C GLY A 238 8.16 19.57 -16.75
N PHE A 239 6.94 19.36 -16.24
CA PHE A 239 6.32 20.22 -15.24
C PHE A 239 7.18 20.33 -13.99
N ALA A 240 7.56 19.21 -13.38
CA ALA A 240 8.38 19.20 -12.17
C ALA A 240 9.67 20.00 -12.35
N ARG A 241 10.37 19.82 -13.49
CA ARG A 241 11.59 20.57 -13.77
C ARG A 241 11.35 22.07 -13.88
N ALA A 242 10.36 22.49 -14.66
CA ALA A 242 10.01 23.91 -14.82
C ALA A 242 9.60 24.55 -13.48
N SER A 243 8.83 23.82 -12.68
CA SER A 243 8.40 24.23 -11.34
C SER A 243 9.57 24.36 -10.36
N ILE A 244 10.49 23.40 -10.34
CA ILE A 244 11.71 23.45 -9.51
C ILE A 244 12.57 24.66 -9.90
N ASP A 245 12.78 24.87 -11.20
CA ASP A 245 13.60 25.98 -11.69
C ASP A 245 12.95 27.34 -11.36
N ALA A 246 11.62 27.47 -11.47
CA ALA A 246 10.87 28.67 -11.10
C ALA A 246 10.85 28.94 -9.58
N ALA A 247 10.77 27.89 -8.76
CA ALA A 247 10.73 28.01 -7.30
C ALA A 247 12.03 28.58 -6.71
N ARG A 248 13.16 28.50 -7.43
CA ARG A 248 14.44 29.10 -7.01
C ARG A 248 14.38 30.61 -6.81
N ALA A 249 13.43 31.28 -7.46
CA ALA A 249 13.25 32.73 -7.37
C ALA A 249 12.18 33.15 -6.35
N ARG A 250 11.59 32.20 -5.60
CA ARG A 250 10.50 32.43 -4.65
C ARG A 250 10.97 32.20 -3.20
N PRO A 251 10.23 32.71 -2.20
CA PRO A 251 10.41 32.33 -0.80
C PRO A 251 10.39 30.81 -0.61
N ALA A 252 11.14 30.32 0.36
CA ALA A 252 11.35 28.88 0.54
C ALA A 252 10.08 28.16 1.04
N GLU A 253 9.16 28.91 1.64
CA GLU A 253 7.87 28.48 2.17
C GLU A 253 6.78 28.41 1.09
N GLU A 254 7.00 29.04 -0.08
CA GLU A 254 6.08 29.01 -1.22
C GLU A 254 6.31 27.75 -2.08
N LEU A 255 5.82 26.62 -1.59
CA LEU A 255 5.86 25.37 -2.35
C LEU A 255 5.00 25.46 -3.61
N VAL A 256 5.37 24.62 -4.57
CA VAL A 256 4.53 24.35 -5.73
C VAL A 256 3.42 23.39 -5.30
N THR A 257 2.17 23.84 -5.37
CA THR A 257 1.00 23.07 -4.91
C THR A 257 0.01 22.77 -6.04
N LEU A 258 -1.15 22.17 -5.71
CA LEU A 258 -2.15 21.75 -6.70
C LEU A 258 -2.66 22.90 -7.58
N ASP A 259 -2.70 24.13 -7.07
CA ASP A 259 -3.11 25.32 -7.81
C ASP A 259 -2.17 25.63 -9.01
N ALA A 260 -0.85 25.58 -8.78
CA ALA A 260 0.16 25.80 -9.82
C ALA A 260 0.12 24.69 -10.88
N LEU A 261 -0.17 23.45 -10.46
CA LEU A 261 -0.39 22.34 -11.38
C LEU A 261 -1.63 22.57 -12.23
N PHE A 262 -2.74 22.98 -11.62
CA PHE A 262 -3.98 23.31 -12.33
C PHE A 262 -3.74 24.39 -13.39
N ASP A 263 -3.05 25.48 -13.06
CA ASP A 263 -2.73 26.54 -14.00
C ASP A 263 -1.92 26.03 -15.21
N ALA A 264 -0.96 25.12 -14.97
CA ALA A 264 -0.15 24.52 -16.03
C ALA A 264 -0.97 23.62 -16.97
N VAL A 265 -1.99 22.92 -16.46
CA VAL A 265 -2.80 21.99 -17.26
C VAL A 265 -4.08 22.59 -17.82
N LEU A 266 -4.54 23.73 -17.29
CA LEU A 266 -5.79 24.38 -17.70
C LEU A 266 -5.91 24.59 -19.22
N PRO A 267 -4.88 25.06 -19.95
CA PRO A 267 -4.96 25.20 -21.40
C PRO A 267 -5.17 23.87 -22.13
N GLY A 268 -4.63 22.77 -21.60
CA GLY A 268 -4.81 21.43 -22.14
C GLY A 268 -6.18 20.85 -21.81
N LEU A 269 -6.66 21.05 -20.58
CA LEU A 269 -8.01 20.67 -20.14
C LEU A 269 -9.10 21.37 -20.96
N ARG A 270 -8.90 22.65 -21.30
CA ARG A 270 -9.84 23.43 -22.14
C ARG A 270 -9.99 22.91 -23.56
N ARG A 271 -9.06 22.10 -24.07
CA ARG A 271 -9.15 21.47 -25.40
C ARG A 271 -9.95 20.17 -25.39
N GLN A 272 -10.33 19.66 -24.21
CA GLN A 272 -11.07 18.43 -24.06
C GLN A 272 -12.55 18.75 -23.83
N ASP A 273 -13.42 18.35 -24.75
CA ASP A 273 -14.86 18.61 -24.65
C ASP A 273 -15.47 18.01 -23.38
N ALA A 274 -14.95 16.86 -22.93
CA ALA A 274 -15.37 16.16 -21.71
C ALA A 274 -15.27 17.01 -20.43
N PHE A 275 -14.39 18.01 -20.39
CA PHE A 275 -14.20 18.86 -19.20
C PHE A 275 -14.92 20.20 -19.30
N ARG A 276 -15.58 20.49 -20.42
CA ARG A 276 -16.23 21.78 -20.67
C ARG A 276 -17.28 22.16 -19.61
N PRO A 277 -18.16 21.26 -19.13
CA PRO A 277 -19.14 21.63 -18.10
C PRO A 277 -18.48 21.99 -16.76
N ALA A 278 -17.49 21.22 -16.33
CA ALA A 278 -16.73 21.49 -15.11
C ALA A 278 -15.94 22.80 -15.21
N LEU A 279 -15.29 23.06 -16.35
CA LEU A 279 -14.54 24.30 -16.56
C LEU A 279 -15.43 25.54 -16.66
N ALA A 280 -16.64 25.40 -17.19
CA ALA A 280 -17.65 26.48 -17.15
C ALA A 280 -18.08 26.80 -15.72
N ALA A 281 -18.32 25.77 -14.89
CA ALA A 281 -18.62 25.95 -13.47
C ALA A 281 -17.44 26.62 -12.72
N TYR A 282 -16.21 26.21 -13.01
CA TYR A 282 -15.00 26.85 -12.49
C TYR A 282 -14.91 28.32 -12.90
N ASP A 283 -15.12 28.66 -14.19
CA ASP A 283 -15.04 30.03 -14.69
C ASP A 283 -16.11 30.93 -14.05
N ALA A 284 -17.34 30.42 -13.90
CA ALA A 284 -18.43 31.13 -13.22
C ALA A 284 -18.09 31.42 -11.75
N LEU A 285 -17.57 30.41 -11.03
CA LEU A 285 -17.09 30.56 -9.66
C LEU A 285 -15.94 31.56 -9.58
N ARG A 286 -14.95 31.45 -10.47
CA ARG A 286 -13.77 32.32 -10.50
C ARG A 286 -14.15 33.79 -10.68
N CYS A 287 -15.13 34.10 -11.53
CA CYS A 287 -15.65 35.46 -11.69
C CYS A 287 -16.37 35.97 -10.43
N ALA A 288 -16.96 35.07 -9.65
CA ALA A 288 -17.70 35.41 -8.44
C ALA A 288 -16.82 35.57 -7.18
N VAL A 289 -15.63 34.97 -7.13
CA VAL A 289 -14.74 35.03 -5.94
C VAL A 289 -14.27 36.46 -5.62
N PRO A 290 -13.71 37.26 -6.56
CA PRO A 290 -13.14 38.56 -6.22
C PRO A 290 -14.15 39.58 -5.66
N SER A 291 -15.42 39.49 -6.05
CA SER A 291 -16.48 40.37 -5.55
C SER A 291 -17.02 39.95 -4.18
N ARG A 292 -16.69 38.75 -3.72
CA ARG A 292 -17.23 38.13 -2.49
C ARG A 292 -16.20 38.00 -1.38
N PHE A 293 -14.91 38.10 -1.67
CA PHE A 293 -13.85 38.01 -0.68
C PHE A 293 -13.07 39.31 -0.59
N GLU A 294 -12.84 39.79 0.63
CA GLU A 294 -11.94 40.91 0.87
C GLU A 294 -10.48 40.51 0.55
N PRO A 295 -9.60 41.48 0.23
CA PRO A 295 -8.24 41.22 -0.24
C PRO A 295 -7.40 40.18 0.54
N PRO A 296 -7.45 40.05 1.90
CA PRO A 296 -6.67 39.02 2.58
C PRO A 296 -7.17 37.58 2.38
N LEU A 297 -8.40 37.39 1.89
CA LEU A 297 -9.01 36.06 1.67
C LEU A 297 -9.13 35.70 0.19
N GLY A 298 -8.88 36.64 -0.72
CA GLY A 298 -8.99 36.44 -2.17
C GLY A 298 -8.03 35.36 -2.70
N ASP A 299 -6.73 35.50 -2.44
CA ASP A 299 -5.73 34.56 -2.96
C ASP A 299 -5.90 33.13 -2.40
N PRO A 300 -6.12 32.93 -1.08
CA PRO A 300 -6.43 31.60 -0.56
C PRO A 300 -7.73 31.01 -1.15
N ALA A 301 -8.74 31.84 -1.41
CA ALA A 301 -9.98 31.39 -2.05
C ALA A 301 -9.75 30.95 -3.51
N GLU A 302 -8.98 31.71 -4.29
CA GLU A 302 -8.63 31.31 -5.66
C GLU A 302 -7.83 30.00 -5.67
N ARG A 303 -6.86 29.83 -4.76
CA ARG A 303 -6.10 28.58 -4.61
C ARG A 303 -7.02 27.38 -4.30
N LEU A 304 -7.93 27.54 -3.33
CA LEU A 304 -8.92 26.51 -2.98
C LEU A 304 -9.80 26.14 -4.17
N LEU A 305 -10.29 27.13 -4.91
CA LEU A 305 -11.10 26.90 -6.10
C LEU A 305 -10.33 26.11 -7.18
N LYS A 306 -9.07 26.47 -7.44
CA LYS A 306 -8.21 25.74 -8.39
C LYS A 306 -7.98 24.30 -7.95
N GLY A 307 -7.71 24.07 -6.66
CA GLY A 307 -7.57 22.71 -6.12
C GLY A 307 -8.85 21.88 -6.22
N ILE A 308 -10.01 22.46 -5.94
CA ILE A 308 -11.32 21.80 -6.11
C ILE A 308 -11.55 21.46 -7.58
N ALA A 309 -11.26 22.38 -8.50
CA ALA A 309 -11.40 22.14 -9.92
C ALA A 309 -10.50 20.99 -10.38
N LEU A 310 -9.23 20.99 -9.98
CA LEU A 310 -8.28 19.94 -10.33
C LEU A 310 -8.71 18.58 -9.76
N LEU A 311 -9.12 18.50 -8.50
CA LEU A 311 -9.56 17.24 -7.87
C LEU A 311 -10.94 16.78 -8.35
N THR A 312 -11.77 17.68 -8.86
CA THR A 312 -13.04 17.32 -9.54
C THR A 312 -12.74 16.69 -10.90
N LEU A 313 -11.79 17.25 -11.67
CA LEU A 313 -11.42 16.77 -13.00
C LEU A 313 -10.50 15.54 -12.96
N CYS A 314 -9.63 15.46 -11.96
CA CYS A 314 -8.66 14.38 -11.76
C CYS A 314 -8.74 13.87 -10.30
N PRO A 315 -9.70 12.99 -9.98
CA PRO A 315 -9.97 12.60 -8.60
C PRO A 315 -8.88 11.70 -7.99
N SER A 316 -7.78 12.26 -7.49
CA SER A 316 -6.71 11.51 -6.81
C SER A 316 -6.97 11.25 -5.33
N GLU A 317 -7.73 12.14 -4.69
CA GLU A 317 -8.12 12.10 -3.29
C GLU A 317 -9.44 12.86 -3.09
N SER A 318 -10.04 12.76 -1.90
CA SER A 318 -11.22 13.55 -1.57
C SER A 318 -10.85 15.02 -1.37
N ALA A 319 -11.53 15.94 -2.06
CA ALA A 319 -11.42 17.39 -1.86
C ALA A 319 -12.13 17.84 -0.56
N SER A 320 -11.70 17.31 0.59
CA SER A 320 -12.19 17.72 1.91
C SER A 320 -11.53 19.02 2.39
N VAL A 321 -12.12 19.70 3.39
CA VAL A 321 -11.50 20.90 4.00
C VAL A 321 -10.06 20.63 4.42
N ARG A 322 -9.82 19.51 5.10
CA ARG A 322 -8.49 19.11 5.56
C ARG A 322 -7.54 18.89 4.37
N ALA A 323 -7.94 18.05 3.42
CA ALA A 323 -7.09 17.69 2.29
C ALA A 323 -6.75 18.91 1.42
N LEU A 324 -7.71 19.81 1.19
CA LEU A 324 -7.50 21.05 0.44
C LEU A 324 -6.57 22.02 1.19
N ALA A 325 -6.76 22.18 2.50
CA ALA A 325 -5.90 23.04 3.32
C ALA A 325 -4.44 22.57 3.30
N GLU A 326 -4.23 21.25 3.46
CA GLU A 326 -2.91 20.63 3.42
C GLU A 326 -2.29 20.70 2.02
N ALA A 327 -3.04 20.28 0.99
CA ALA A 327 -2.51 20.19 -0.37
C ALA A 327 -2.26 21.54 -1.05
N LEU A 328 -2.79 22.64 -0.51
CA LEU A 328 -2.65 24.01 -1.03
C LEU A 328 -1.95 24.98 -0.05
N LEU A 329 -1.53 24.47 1.11
CA LEU A 329 -0.95 25.26 2.20
C LEU A 329 -1.82 26.48 2.58
N VAL A 330 -3.11 26.23 2.81
CA VAL A 330 -4.09 27.25 3.22
C VAL A 330 -4.39 27.11 4.71
N PHE A 331 -3.66 27.88 5.51
CA PHE A 331 -3.82 27.96 6.96
C PHE A 331 -3.51 29.37 7.46
N ASP A 332 -3.93 29.67 8.69
CA ASP A 332 -3.55 30.91 9.38
C ASP A 332 -2.26 30.64 10.17
N SER A 333 -1.20 31.39 9.87
CA SER A 333 0.10 31.25 10.50
C SER A 333 0.15 31.77 11.94
N ARG A 334 -0.95 32.34 12.45
CA ARG A 334 -1.07 32.77 13.84
C ARG A 334 -1.14 31.57 14.80
N PRO A 335 -0.29 31.52 15.86
CA PRO A 335 -0.20 30.38 16.77
C PRO A 335 -1.50 29.98 17.50
N SER A 336 -2.45 30.90 17.62
CA SER A 336 -3.73 30.70 18.31
C SER A 336 -4.87 30.25 17.39
N SER A 337 -4.65 30.21 16.08
CA SER A 337 -5.71 29.91 15.10
C SER A 337 -5.86 28.40 14.92
N PRO A 338 -7.09 27.86 14.87
CA PRO A 338 -7.28 26.45 14.56
C PRO A 338 -6.76 26.14 13.15
N SER A 339 -5.97 25.07 13.01
CA SER A 339 -5.19 24.69 11.81
C SER A 339 -5.94 24.76 10.47
N TYR A 340 -7.25 24.48 10.46
CA TYR A 340 -8.07 24.43 9.24
C TYR A 340 -9.19 25.49 9.19
N SER A 341 -9.21 26.41 10.15
CA SER A 341 -10.27 27.41 10.29
C SER A 341 -10.38 28.30 9.04
N LEU A 342 -9.24 28.79 8.53
CA LEU A 342 -9.19 29.63 7.34
C LEU A 342 -9.83 28.95 6.12
N ALA A 343 -9.40 27.72 5.81
CA ALA A 343 -9.95 26.95 4.70
C ALA A 343 -11.44 26.66 4.90
N SER A 344 -11.85 26.24 6.10
CA SER A 344 -13.26 25.98 6.41
C SER A 344 -14.14 27.22 6.23
N THR A 345 -13.68 28.39 6.67
CA THR A 345 -14.41 29.66 6.54
C THR A 345 -14.58 30.05 5.08
N ILE A 346 -13.51 29.96 4.28
CA ILE A 346 -13.56 30.29 2.86
C ILE A 346 -14.48 29.34 2.11
N LEU A 347 -14.32 28.02 2.31
CA LEU A 347 -15.12 27.01 1.62
C LEU A 347 -16.60 27.09 1.99
N GLY A 348 -16.93 27.28 3.27
CA GLY A 348 -18.31 27.47 3.71
C GLY A 348 -18.94 28.78 3.20
N ARG A 349 -18.12 29.78 2.86
CA ARG A 349 -18.59 30.99 2.18
C ARG A 349 -18.80 30.75 0.68
N MET A 350 -17.86 30.09 0.00
CA MET A 350 -18.00 29.71 -1.41
C MET A 350 -19.22 28.81 -1.67
N GLU A 351 -19.53 27.91 -0.74
CA GLU A 351 -20.73 27.08 -0.78
C GLU A 351 -22.01 27.92 -0.77
N ARG A 352 -22.16 28.79 0.24
CA ARG A 352 -23.37 29.62 0.42
C ARG A 352 -23.55 30.66 -0.68
N GLU A 353 -22.45 31.22 -1.13
CA GLU A 353 -22.47 32.42 -1.95
C GLU A 353 -22.23 32.08 -3.43
N ALA A 354 -21.33 31.15 -3.76
CA ALA A 354 -20.82 30.97 -5.11
C ALA A 354 -21.36 29.72 -5.85
N GLY A 355 -22.09 28.81 -5.19
CA GLY A 355 -22.71 27.64 -5.84
C GLY A 355 -21.85 26.38 -5.87
N LEU A 356 -20.89 26.26 -4.95
CA LEU A 356 -20.08 25.06 -4.74
C LEU A 356 -20.94 23.93 -4.16
N THR A 357 -20.83 22.69 -4.66
CA THR A 357 -21.53 21.55 -4.07
C THR A 357 -20.69 20.94 -2.95
N ALA A 358 -21.34 20.61 -1.83
CA ALA A 358 -20.68 20.05 -0.66
C ALA A 358 -21.42 18.83 -0.10
N GLU A 359 -20.67 17.82 0.32
CA GLU A 359 -21.18 16.60 0.96
C GLU A 359 -20.41 16.31 2.26
N GLY A 360 -21.07 15.76 3.27
CA GLY A 360 -20.45 15.45 4.58
C GLY A 360 -20.42 16.64 5.55
N THR A 361 -19.72 16.51 6.68
CA THR A 361 -19.72 17.51 7.76
C THR A 361 -18.30 17.77 8.30
N GLY A 362 -18.10 18.94 8.93
CA GLY A 362 -16.84 19.31 9.56
C GLY A 362 -15.65 19.34 8.61
N LEU A 363 -14.50 18.85 9.06
CA LEU A 363 -13.25 18.83 8.27
C LEU A 363 -13.25 17.80 7.14
N ASP A 364 -14.14 16.82 7.21
CA ASP A 364 -14.32 15.79 6.18
C ASP A 364 -15.36 16.24 5.12
N ARG A 365 -15.95 17.43 5.26
CA ARG A 365 -16.85 18.03 4.27
C ARG A 365 -16.11 18.18 2.94
N ARG A 366 -16.62 17.53 1.90
CA ARG A 366 -16.03 17.38 0.57
C ARG A 366 -16.69 18.35 -0.39
N TYR A 367 -15.88 19.04 -1.18
CA TYR A 367 -16.33 20.05 -2.12
C TYR A 367 -16.11 19.62 -3.57
N ARG A 368 -17.07 19.91 -4.44
CA ARG A 368 -16.98 19.66 -5.88
C ARG A 368 -17.54 20.85 -6.66
N LEU A 369 -17.18 20.92 -7.93
CA LEU A 369 -17.85 21.84 -8.85
C LEU A 369 -19.27 21.31 -9.13
N ALA A 370 -20.26 22.21 -9.10
CA ALA A 370 -21.60 21.90 -9.56
C ALA A 370 -21.55 21.66 -11.07
N LEU A 371 -21.50 20.39 -11.48
CA LEU A 371 -21.82 20.03 -12.85
C LEU A 371 -23.29 20.40 -13.03
N VAL A 372 -23.56 21.50 -13.73
CA VAL A 372 -24.91 21.77 -14.22
C VAL A 372 -25.33 20.51 -14.96
N PRO A 373 -26.42 19.83 -14.57
CA PRO A 373 -27.00 18.83 -15.45
C PRO A 373 -27.37 19.62 -16.70
N GLU A 374 -26.64 19.42 -17.79
CA GLU A 374 -27.17 19.84 -19.08
C GLU A 374 -28.57 19.25 -19.17
N GLU A 375 -29.56 20.12 -19.30
CA GLU A 375 -30.83 19.74 -19.90
C GLU A 375 -30.49 18.88 -21.11
N ALA A 376 -30.99 17.65 -21.11
CA ALA A 376 -30.75 16.60 -22.09
C ALA A 376 -30.34 17.15 -23.47
N GLY A 377 -29.02 17.26 -23.68
CA GLY A 377 -28.43 17.44 -25.00
C GLY A 377 -28.64 16.17 -25.82
N PRO A 378 -28.73 16.28 -27.16
CA PRO A 378 -29.21 15.21 -28.01
C PRO A 378 -28.29 13.99 -27.94
N ALA A 379 -28.91 12.82 -27.92
CA ALA A 379 -28.32 11.48 -27.89
C ALA A 379 -26.87 11.38 -28.39
N GLU A 380 -25.93 11.15 -27.47
CA GLU A 380 -24.70 10.42 -27.80
C GLU A 380 -25.08 9.02 -28.28
N GLU A 381 -24.37 8.53 -29.31
CA GLU A 381 -24.69 7.38 -30.17
C GLU A 381 -24.77 5.99 -29.49
N GLY A 382 -24.89 5.93 -28.15
CA GLY A 382 -25.22 4.71 -27.41
C GLY A 382 -26.69 4.72 -26.99
N GLY A 383 -27.51 3.82 -27.56
CA GLY A 383 -28.90 3.65 -27.15
C GLY A 383 -29.08 3.49 -25.63
N LEU A 384 -30.27 3.79 -25.12
CA LEU A 384 -30.60 3.70 -23.69
C LEU A 384 -30.32 2.31 -23.10
N GLU A 385 -30.45 1.26 -23.92
CA GLU A 385 -30.32 -0.14 -23.51
C GLU A 385 -28.90 -0.52 -23.07
N PRO A 386 -27.83 -0.25 -23.85
CA PRO A 386 -26.44 -0.44 -23.41
C PRO A 386 -26.14 0.17 -22.04
N ARG A 387 -26.61 1.42 -21.80
CA ARG A 387 -26.38 2.14 -20.56
C ARG A 387 -27.15 1.53 -19.38
N LEU A 388 -28.36 1.03 -19.62
CA LEU A 388 -29.14 0.30 -18.61
C LEU A 388 -28.42 -0.99 -18.21
N PHE A 389 -27.88 -1.74 -19.17
CA PHE A 389 -27.16 -2.98 -18.89
C PHE A 389 -25.84 -2.74 -18.15
N GLU A 390 -25.10 -1.70 -18.50
CA GLU A 390 -23.86 -1.32 -17.80
C GLU A 390 -24.13 -0.91 -16.34
N TRP A 391 -25.15 -0.08 -16.13
CA TRP A 391 -25.59 0.30 -14.79
C TRP A 391 -25.97 -0.93 -13.96
N TRP A 392 -26.77 -1.83 -14.54
CA TRP A 392 -27.19 -3.05 -13.85
C TRP A 392 -26.03 -3.98 -13.52
N ALA A 393 -25.08 -4.15 -14.44
CA ALA A 393 -23.91 -4.98 -14.19
C ALA A 393 -23.13 -4.51 -12.95
N THR A 394 -23.04 -3.20 -12.75
CA THR A 394 -22.41 -2.59 -11.57
C THR A 394 -23.19 -2.89 -10.28
N VAL A 395 -24.52 -2.74 -10.34
CA VAL A 395 -25.42 -2.97 -9.20
C VAL A 395 -25.49 -4.45 -8.81
N ALA A 396 -25.57 -5.35 -9.79
CA ALA A 396 -25.68 -6.78 -9.60
C ALA A 396 -24.40 -7.38 -8.98
N ALA A 397 -23.23 -6.83 -9.34
CA ALA A 397 -21.93 -7.26 -8.82
C ALA A 397 -21.69 -6.84 -7.35
N ALA A 398 -22.38 -5.82 -6.86
CA ALA A 398 -22.23 -5.32 -5.49
C ALA A 398 -23.37 -5.79 -4.57
N ALA A 399 -23.09 -5.91 -3.27
CA ALA A 399 -24.08 -6.27 -2.24
C ALA A 399 -24.95 -7.50 -2.55
N THR A 400 -24.34 -8.56 -3.09
CA THR A 400 -25.00 -9.86 -3.33
C THR A 400 -25.45 -10.51 -2.01
N PRO A 401 -26.55 -11.30 -2.01
CA PRO A 401 -26.98 -12.06 -0.82
C PRO A 401 -25.85 -12.91 -0.20
N GLU A 402 -25.00 -13.52 -1.03
CA GLU A 402 -23.84 -14.31 -0.57
C GLU A 402 -22.82 -13.42 0.15
N ALA A 403 -22.49 -12.25 -0.42
CA ALA A 403 -21.61 -11.28 0.23
C ALA A 403 -22.20 -10.75 1.55
N LEU A 404 -23.50 -10.46 1.61
CA LEU A 404 -24.17 -10.05 2.84
C LEU A 404 -24.15 -11.15 3.89
N SER A 405 -24.30 -12.41 3.47
CA SER A 405 -24.13 -13.57 4.34
C SER A 405 -22.70 -13.73 4.85
N SER A 406 -21.68 -13.23 4.13
CA SER A 406 -20.27 -13.28 4.52
C SER A 406 -19.87 -12.26 5.60
N LEU A 407 -20.78 -11.35 5.99
CA LEU A 407 -20.53 -10.41 7.06
C LEU A 407 -20.22 -11.11 8.39
N PRO A 408 -19.38 -10.51 9.25
CA PRO A 408 -19.05 -11.07 10.55
C PRO A 408 -20.28 -11.34 11.42
N ASP A 409 -20.20 -12.31 12.33
CA ASP A 409 -21.33 -12.71 13.18
C ASP A 409 -21.93 -11.56 14.00
N SER A 410 -21.13 -10.54 14.34
CA SER A 410 -21.63 -9.34 15.01
C SER A 410 -22.68 -8.58 14.20
N PHE A 411 -22.62 -8.62 12.87
CA PHE A 411 -23.62 -7.97 11.99
C PHE A 411 -24.85 -8.84 11.75
N ARG A 412 -24.79 -10.15 12.04
CA ARG A 412 -25.87 -11.11 11.77
C ARG A 412 -26.97 -11.06 12.83
N THR A 413 -27.48 -9.87 13.12
CA THR A 413 -28.58 -9.67 14.06
C THR A 413 -29.93 -9.76 13.33
N VAL A 414 -30.99 -10.17 14.04
CA VAL A 414 -32.36 -10.20 13.49
C VAL A 414 -32.78 -8.83 12.93
N ARG A 415 -32.37 -7.75 13.61
CA ARG A 415 -32.68 -6.38 13.20
C ARG A 415 -31.96 -5.98 11.90
N PHE A 416 -30.69 -6.38 11.73
CA PHE A 416 -29.95 -6.15 10.48
C PHE A 416 -30.64 -6.84 9.30
N TRP A 417 -31.00 -8.12 9.45
CA TRP A 417 -31.66 -8.88 8.39
C TRP A 417 -33.04 -8.36 8.04
N ASN A 418 -33.77 -7.80 9.01
CA ASN A 418 -35.05 -7.13 8.73
C ASN A 418 -34.86 -5.86 7.88
N GLU A 419 -33.78 -5.10 8.09
CA GLU A 419 -33.45 -3.94 7.25
C GLU A 419 -32.99 -4.37 5.85
N VAL A 420 -32.19 -5.43 5.73
CA VAL A 420 -31.71 -5.96 4.43
C VAL A 420 -32.83 -6.59 3.58
N ARG A 421 -33.86 -7.17 4.22
CA ARG A 421 -34.94 -7.88 3.52
C ARG A 421 -35.64 -7.04 2.45
N SER A 422 -35.90 -5.75 2.71
CA SER A 422 -36.51 -4.87 1.71
C SER A 422 -35.62 -4.70 0.48
N TYR A 423 -34.31 -4.58 0.67
CA TYR A 423 -33.33 -4.48 -0.41
C TYR A 423 -33.31 -5.74 -1.28
N GLU A 424 -33.30 -6.93 -0.66
CA GLU A 424 -33.28 -8.22 -1.38
C GLU A 424 -34.53 -8.42 -2.25
N ILE A 425 -35.72 -8.06 -1.74
CA ILE A 425 -36.97 -8.19 -2.50
C ILE A 425 -36.92 -7.36 -3.80
N PHE A 426 -36.51 -6.09 -3.70
CA PHE A 426 -36.42 -5.22 -4.89
C PHE A 426 -35.27 -5.60 -5.82
N ARG A 427 -34.16 -6.10 -5.26
CA ARG A 427 -33.04 -6.63 -6.05
C ARG A 427 -33.48 -7.83 -6.90
N ALA A 428 -34.18 -8.79 -6.30
CA ALA A 428 -34.67 -9.98 -7.00
C ALA A 428 -35.64 -9.59 -8.14
N LEU A 429 -36.49 -8.59 -7.90
CA LEU A 429 -37.38 -8.03 -8.94
C LEU A 429 -36.59 -7.43 -10.12
N LEU A 430 -35.52 -6.68 -9.83
CA LEU A 430 -34.65 -6.12 -10.88
C LEU A 430 -33.82 -7.20 -11.59
N GLU A 431 -33.35 -8.23 -10.89
CA GLU A 431 -32.65 -9.39 -11.47
C GLU A 431 -33.54 -10.11 -12.50
N GLU A 432 -34.79 -10.39 -12.14
CA GLU A 432 -35.76 -11.01 -13.04
C GLU A 432 -36.05 -10.12 -14.27
N PHE A 433 -36.22 -8.81 -14.04
CA PHE A 433 -36.42 -7.82 -15.10
C PHE A 433 -35.26 -7.82 -16.09
N PHE A 434 -34.02 -7.65 -15.63
CA PHE A 434 -32.86 -7.53 -16.52
C PHE A 434 -32.54 -8.85 -17.22
N ALA A 435 -32.83 -10.00 -16.59
CA ALA A 435 -32.72 -11.31 -17.22
C ALA A 435 -33.72 -11.47 -18.39
N ARG A 436 -34.98 -11.06 -18.20
CA ARG A 436 -36.02 -11.12 -19.24
C ARG A 436 -35.76 -10.11 -20.37
N PHE A 437 -35.34 -8.90 -20.03
CA PHE A 437 -35.00 -7.85 -20.99
C PHE A 437 -33.80 -8.25 -21.84
N ARG A 438 -32.73 -8.78 -21.23
CA ARG A 438 -31.55 -9.29 -21.96
C ARG A 438 -31.87 -10.47 -22.89
N ALA A 439 -32.86 -11.28 -22.53
CA ALA A 439 -33.33 -12.40 -23.33
C ALA A 439 -34.28 -11.99 -24.47
N GLY A 440 -34.59 -10.70 -24.64
CA GLY A 440 -35.53 -10.20 -25.64
C GLY A 440 -36.97 -10.65 -25.41
N LYS A 441 -37.34 -11.03 -24.17
CA LYS A 441 -38.68 -11.53 -23.82
C LYS A 441 -39.68 -10.43 -23.50
N ILE A 442 -39.20 -9.22 -23.26
CA ILE A 442 -39.98 -8.02 -22.93
C ILE A 442 -39.32 -6.83 -23.63
N GLU A 443 -40.13 -5.93 -24.18
CA GLU A 443 -39.67 -4.68 -24.77
C GLU A 443 -39.31 -3.66 -23.68
N LEU A 444 -38.41 -2.71 -23.97
CA LEU A 444 -37.92 -1.72 -23.00
C LEU A 444 -39.06 -0.96 -22.28
N GLU A 445 -40.11 -0.59 -23.02
CA GLU A 445 -41.25 0.14 -22.46
C GLU A 445 -42.06 -0.71 -21.47
N GLU A 446 -42.34 -1.97 -21.81
CA GLU A 446 -42.99 -2.93 -20.92
C GLU A 446 -42.13 -3.17 -19.67
N ALA A 447 -40.82 -3.26 -19.88
CA ALA A 447 -39.85 -3.50 -18.85
C ALA A 447 -39.82 -2.31 -17.84
N LEU A 448 -39.75 -1.07 -18.32
CA LEU A 448 -39.79 0.13 -17.48
C LEU A 448 -41.12 0.24 -16.71
N GLN A 449 -42.24 -0.15 -17.32
CA GLN A 449 -43.53 -0.21 -16.62
C GLN A 449 -43.54 -1.25 -15.50
N GLN A 450 -42.91 -2.42 -15.69
CA GLN A 450 -42.80 -3.44 -14.64
C GLN A 450 -41.93 -2.97 -13.47
N VAL A 451 -40.80 -2.31 -13.74
CA VAL A 451 -39.97 -1.68 -12.69
C VAL A 451 -40.75 -0.60 -11.96
N ALA A 452 -41.43 0.29 -12.69
CA ALA A 452 -42.25 1.34 -12.10
C ALA A 452 -43.34 0.75 -11.19
N ARG A 453 -44.04 -0.31 -11.62
CA ARG A 453 -45.01 -1.03 -10.76
C ARG A 453 -44.35 -1.67 -9.55
N GLY A 454 -43.16 -2.26 -9.70
CA GLY A 454 -42.39 -2.84 -8.60
C GLY A 454 -42.09 -1.82 -7.51
N PHE A 455 -41.72 -0.60 -7.89
CA PHE A 455 -41.52 0.53 -6.97
C PHE A 455 -42.81 1.34 -6.68
N SER A 456 -43.99 0.76 -6.91
CA SER A 456 -45.30 1.40 -6.68
C SER A 456 -45.47 2.79 -7.33
N HIS A 457 -44.81 3.01 -8.46
CA HIS A 457 -44.70 4.29 -9.17
C HIS A 457 -44.13 5.43 -8.31
N SER A 458 -43.42 5.11 -7.22
CA SER A 458 -42.79 6.09 -6.33
C SER A 458 -41.30 6.22 -6.65
N PRO A 459 -40.86 7.36 -7.20
CA PRO A 459 -39.43 7.63 -7.40
C PRO A 459 -38.67 7.69 -6.06
N GLU A 460 -39.35 8.02 -4.96
CA GLU A 460 -38.78 8.05 -3.62
C GLU A 460 -38.39 6.65 -3.13
N GLN A 461 -39.19 5.62 -3.45
CA GLN A 461 -38.86 4.23 -3.12
C GLN A 461 -37.63 3.74 -3.88
N LEU A 462 -37.52 4.07 -5.17
CA LEU A 462 -36.34 3.76 -5.97
C LEU A 462 -35.09 4.48 -5.43
N ALA A 463 -35.22 5.75 -5.06
CA ALA A 463 -34.14 6.53 -4.46
C ALA A 463 -33.74 5.99 -3.05
N ALA A 464 -34.71 5.53 -2.25
CA ALA A 464 -34.45 4.88 -0.97
C ALA A 464 -33.70 3.55 -1.15
N TRP A 465 -34.14 2.72 -2.09
CA TRP A 465 -33.47 1.46 -2.41
C TRP A 465 -32.04 1.68 -2.92
N LYS A 466 -31.83 2.67 -3.80
CA LYS A 466 -30.49 3.03 -4.29
C LYS A 466 -29.56 3.45 -3.15
N ARG A 467 -30.03 4.32 -2.25
CA ARG A 467 -29.27 4.72 -1.05
C ARG A 467 -28.95 3.52 -0.16
N GLN A 468 -29.87 2.58 -0.02
CA GLN A 468 -29.66 1.37 0.75
C GLN A 468 -28.62 0.45 0.11
N HIS A 469 -28.65 0.28 -1.22
CA HIS A 469 -27.64 -0.44 -1.98
C HIS A 469 -26.23 0.13 -1.78
N GLU A 470 -26.10 1.46 -1.86
CA GLU A 470 -24.83 2.16 -1.65
C GLU A 470 -24.30 1.95 -0.22
N LYS A 471 -25.17 2.04 0.80
CA LYS A 471 -24.82 1.79 2.20
C LYS A 471 -24.33 0.36 2.43
N LEU A 472 -25.04 -0.64 1.91
CA LEU A 472 -24.68 -2.05 2.06
C LEU A 472 -23.39 -2.41 1.32
N SER A 473 -23.21 -1.86 0.11
CA SER A 473 -21.98 -2.05 -0.67
C SER A 473 -20.78 -1.46 0.05
N ALA A 474 -20.91 -0.25 0.60
CA ALA A 474 -19.86 0.39 1.38
C ALA A 474 -19.55 -0.37 2.69
N LEU A 475 -20.58 -0.90 3.36
CA LEU A 475 -20.42 -1.72 4.56
C LEU A 475 -19.60 -2.98 4.29
N LEU A 476 -19.89 -3.69 3.19
CA LEU A 476 -19.17 -4.90 2.80
C LEU A 476 -17.68 -4.66 2.53
N VAL A 477 -17.35 -3.54 1.89
CA VAL A 477 -15.96 -3.14 1.66
C VAL A 477 -15.25 -2.80 2.99
N TRP A 478 -15.96 -2.20 3.94
CA TRP A 478 -15.40 -1.72 5.21
C TRP A 478 -15.25 -2.82 6.28
N ALA A 479 -16.20 -3.76 6.36
CA ALA A 479 -16.29 -4.75 7.44
C ALA A 479 -15.00 -5.54 7.75
N PRO A 480 -14.16 -5.95 6.76
CA PRO A 480 -12.89 -6.63 7.05
C PRO A 480 -11.89 -5.76 7.82
N GLY A 481 -11.92 -4.43 7.63
CA GLY A 481 -11.08 -3.48 8.37
C GLY A 481 -11.55 -3.33 9.81
N PHE A 482 -12.87 -3.21 9.99
CA PHE A 482 -13.52 -3.15 11.31
C PHE A 482 -13.17 -4.34 12.20
N GLU A 483 -13.21 -5.57 11.67
CA GLU A 483 -12.87 -6.77 12.45
C GLU A 483 -11.44 -6.73 13.00
N ARG A 484 -10.47 -6.34 12.16
CA ARG A 484 -9.08 -6.17 12.61
C ARG A 484 -8.94 -5.10 13.68
N ALA A 485 -9.69 -4.00 13.54
CA ALA A 485 -9.69 -2.92 14.53
C ALA A 485 -10.29 -3.38 15.87
N ARG A 486 -11.41 -4.12 15.83
CA ARG A 486 -12.05 -4.70 17.02
C ARG A 486 -11.13 -5.67 17.74
N GLU A 487 -10.47 -6.57 17.02
CA GLU A 487 -9.50 -7.52 17.59
C GLU A 487 -8.30 -6.81 18.23
N TYR A 488 -7.79 -5.77 17.56
CA TYR A 488 -6.72 -4.92 18.08
C TYR A 488 -7.15 -4.25 19.38
N LEU A 489 -8.33 -3.61 19.38
CA LEU A 489 -8.90 -2.95 20.54
C LEU A 489 -9.06 -3.94 21.69
N ALA A 490 -9.64 -5.11 21.46
CA ALA A 490 -9.82 -6.14 22.49
C ALA A 490 -8.49 -6.64 23.08
N SER A 491 -7.46 -6.77 22.25
CA SER A 491 -6.15 -7.33 22.63
C SER A 491 -5.19 -6.33 23.25
N ALA A 492 -5.45 -5.02 23.12
CA ALA A 492 -4.69 -3.96 23.77
C ALA A 492 -4.78 -4.02 25.30
N PHE A 493 -3.73 -3.56 25.97
CA PHE A 493 -3.71 -3.44 27.44
C PHE A 493 -4.26 -2.10 27.90
N ALA A 494 -4.76 -2.04 29.13
CA ALA A 494 -4.93 -0.76 29.80
C ALA A 494 -3.54 -0.12 29.99
N THR A 495 -3.43 1.14 29.63
CA THR A 495 -2.18 1.92 29.71
C THR A 495 -2.03 2.61 31.06
N GLY A 496 -3.11 2.71 31.84
CA GLY A 496 -3.18 3.48 33.08
C GLY A 496 -3.39 4.97 32.83
N GLN A 497 -3.51 5.40 31.57
CA GLN A 497 -3.92 6.75 31.20
C GLN A 497 -5.45 6.78 31.03
N GLU A 498 -6.14 7.46 31.95
CA GLU A 498 -7.61 7.46 32.01
C GLU A 498 -8.26 7.85 30.68
N SER A 499 -7.77 8.91 30.01
CA SER A 499 -8.33 9.36 28.73
C SER A 499 -8.15 8.36 27.57
N LEU A 500 -7.07 7.57 27.59
CA LEU A 500 -6.76 6.62 26.53
C LEU A 500 -7.49 5.29 26.76
N ASP A 501 -7.57 4.87 28.01
CA ASP A 501 -8.31 3.68 28.41
C ASP A 501 -9.83 3.90 28.27
N ALA A 502 -10.32 5.11 28.55
CA ALA A 502 -11.71 5.52 28.25
C ALA A 502 -11.98 5.47 26.74
N ALA A 503 -11.11 6.07 25.90
CA ALA A 503 -11.26 6.00 24.45
C ALA A 503 -11.29 4.55 23.92
N ARG A 504 -10.54 3.62 24.53
CA ARG A 504 -10.62 2.19 24.19
C ARG A 504 -12.00 1.62 24.47
N LEU A 505 -12.57 1.93 25.64
CA LEU A 505 -13.87 1.45 26.07
C LEU A 505 -14.99 2.02 25.20
N ASP A 506 -14.94 3.31 24.88
CA ASP A 506 -15.90 3.98 24.00
C ASP A 506 -15.92 3.32 22.61
N LEU A 507 -14.74 3.01 22.06
CA LEU A 507 -14.63 2.30 20.77
C LEU A 507 -15.15 0.86 20.85
N LEU A 508 -14.90 0.15 21.95
CA LEU A 508 -15.44 -1.20 22.16
C LEU A 508 -16.97 -1.16 22.32
N GLU A 509 -17.51 -0.14 22.95
CA GLU A 509 -18.96 0.06 23.08
C GLU A 509 -19.60 0.39 21.73
N ALA A 510 -18.99 1.27 20.93
CA ALA A 510 -19.43 1.53 19.56
C ALA A 510 -19.37 0.26 18.70
N ALA A 511 -18.31 -0.54 18.82
CA ALA A 511 -18.17 -1.83 18.13
C ALA A 511 -19.27 -2.85 18.52
N ALA A 512 -19.87 -2.71 19.69
CA ALA A 512 -20.98 -3.55 20.14
C ALA A 512 -22.34 -3.15 19.54
N ARG A 513 -22.41 -2.04 18.77
CA ARG A 513 -23.63 -1.54 18.10
C ARG A 513 -23.51 -1.56 16.57
N PRO A 514 -23.30 -2.73 15.94
CA PRO A 514 -22.91 -2.84 14.53
C PRO A 514 -23.92 -2.27 13.53
N LEU A 515 -25.19 -2.14 13.90
CA LEU A 515 -26.23 -1.54 13.06
C LEU A 515 -25.98 -0.06 12.78
N GLU A 516 -25.39 0.66 13.73
CA GLU A 516 -25.07 2.08 13.56
C GLU A 516 -24.08 2.28 12.41
N PHE A 517 -23.25 1.27 12.09
CA PHE A 517 -22.31 1.29 10.98
C PHE A 517 -22.93 1.11 9.60
N LEU A 518 -24.26 1.02 9.46
CA LEU A 518 -24.90 1.20 8.15
C LEU A 518 -24.74 2.64 7.64
N GLU A 519 -24.69 3.61 8.56
CA GLU A 519 -24.42 5.00 8.23
C GLU A 519 -22.91 5.23 8.04
N SER A 520 -22.56 5.94 6.96
CA SER A 520 -21.16 6.24 6.64
C SER A 520 -20.46 7.05 7.72
N ALA A 521 -21.15 8.02 8.32
CA ALA A 521 -20.60 8.88 9.36
C ALA A 521 -20.09 8.07 10.56
N ASN A 522 -20.83 7.04 10.98
CA ASN A 522 -20.46 6.21 12.13
C ASN A 522 -19.26 5.31 11.82
N ARG A 523 -19.13 4.83 10.58
CA ARG A 523 -17.92 4.10 10.13
C ARG A 523 -16.69 4.99 10.13
N GLU A 524 -16.83 6.20 9.58
CA GLU A 524 -15.74 7.19 9.52
C GLU A 524 -15.32 7.65 10.92
N GLU A 525 -16.27 7.85 11.83
CA GLU A 525 -16.01 8.20 13.23
C GLU A 525 -15.28 7.08 13.96
N PHE A 526 -15.72 5.83 13.79
CA PHE A 526 -15.06 4.66 14.36
C PHE A 526 -13.62 4.51 13.84
N ASP A 527 -13.41 4.60 12.52
CA ASP A 527 -12.07 4.50 11.93
C ASP A 527 -11.15 5.61 12.43
N ARG A 528 -11.65 6.85 12.48
CA ARG A 528 -10.89 8.00 13.00
C ARG A 528 -10.51 7.79 14.46
N GLY A 529 -11.47 7.39 15.28
CA GLY A 529 -11.25 7.11 16.71
C GLY A 529 -10.27 5.95 16.91
N PHE A 530 -10.39 4.87 16.13
CA PHE A 530 -9.47 3.74 16.16
C PHE A 530 -8.05 4.13 15.76
N LEU A 531 -7.87 4.91 14.69
CA LEU A 531 -6.55 5.37 14.26
C LEU A 531 -5.89 6.24 15.32
N GLN A 532 -6.65 7.18 15.91
CA GLN A 532 -6.17 8.03 16.99
C GLN A 532 -5.83 7.23 18.25
N PHE A 533 -6.68 6.27 18.63
CA PHE A 533 -6.41 5.37 19.74
C PHE A 533 -5.14 4.57 19.48
N ARG A 534 -4.99 3.96 18.30
CA ARG A 534 -3.84 3.11 17.95
C ARG A 534 -2.53 3.89 18.00
N GLU A 535 -2.50 5.13 17.51
CA GLU A 535 -1.33 6.00 17.57
C GLU A 535 -0.95 6.33 19.02
N ARG A 536 -1.89 6.89 19.78
CA ARG A 536 -1.67 7.27 21.19
C ARG A 536 -1.34 6.05 22.07
N TYR A 537 -1.97 4.91 21.78
CA TYR A 537 -1.67 3.64 22.42
C TYR A 537 -0.27 3.14 22.09
N GLY A 538 0.15 3.25 20.82
CA GLY A 538 1.49 2.94 20.37
C GLY A 538 2.54 3.71 21.17
N GLU A 539 2.37 5.03 21.26
CA GLU A 539 3.25 5.92 22.01
C GLU A 539 3.26 5.62 23.52
N ALA A 540 2.08 5.45 24.12
CA ALA A 540 1.96 5.14 25.55
C ALA A 540 2.60 3.78 25.89
N TYR A 541 2.37 2.77 25.06
CA TYR A 541 2.97 1.44 25.23
C TYR A 541 4.49 1.50 25.01
N GLU A 542 4.97 2.19 23.98
CA GLU A 542 6.40 2.37 23.70
C GLU A 542 7.11 3.08 24.86
N HIS A 543 6.52 4.15 25.39
CA HIS A 543 7.07 4.86 26.55
C HIS A 543 7.07 3.97 27.80
N LEU A 544 5.99 3.22 28.08
CA LEU A 544 5.97 2.25 29.18
C LEU A 544 7.02 1.16 28.97
N HIS A 545 7.17 0.68 27.76
CA HIS A 545 8.15 -0.33 27.36
C HIS A 545 9.58 0.17 27.56
N GLU A 546 9.95 1.34 27.03
CA GLU A 546 11.26 1.94 27.21
C GLU A 546 11.56 2.28 28.67
N ARG A 547 10.63 2.94 29.37
CA ARG A 547 10.83 3.35 30.77
C ARG A 547 11.10 2.13 31.64
N THR A 548 10.36 1.05 31.39
CA THR A 548 10.50 -0.18 32.16
C THR A 548 11.79 -0.92 31.83
N LEU A 549 12.24 -0.91 30.58
CA LEU A 549 13.55 -1.43 30.20
C LEU A 549 14.70 -0.59 30.78
N LYS A 550 14.57 0.75 30.84
CA LYS A 550 15.54 1.68 31.45
C LYS A 550 15.64 1.46 32.97
N ILE A 551 14.52 1.41 33.68
CA ILE A 551 14.49 1.11 35.13
C ILE A 551 15.04 -0.29 35.42
N ALA A 552 14.72 -1.26 34.55
CA ALA A 552 15.29 -2.60 34.67
C ALA A 552 16.81 -2.57 34.48
N ALA A 553 17.36 -1.82 33.52
CA ALA A 553 18.80 -1.74 33.28
C ALA A 553 19.60 -1.25 34.50
N ASP A 554 19.05 -0.30 35.26
CA ASP A 554 19.72 0.35 36.42
C ASP A 554 19.67 -0.46 37.73
N SER A 555 18.84 -1.51 37.82
CA SER A 555 18.71 -2.33 39.03
C SER A 555 19.68 -3.52 39.02
N GLU A 556 20.66 -3.57 39.93
CA GLU A 556 21.55 -4.72 40.17
C GLU A 556 20.83 -6.00 40.69
N ALA A 557 19.56 -6.24 40.34
CA ALA A 557 18.79 -7.42 40.71
C ALA A 557 19.13 -8.68 39.86
N GLY A 558 20.42 -8.98 39.70
CA GLY A 558 20.93 -10.17 39.02
C GLY A 558 20.96 -11.45 39.88
N THR A 559 20.50 -11.42 41.14
CA THR A 559 20.81 -12.45 42.15
C THR A 559 19.68 -13.40 42.54
N GLY A 560 18.47 -13.32 41.94
CA GLY A 560 17.29 -14.08 42.40
C GLY A 560 16.93 -15.38 41.65
N VAL A 561 17.66 -15.77 40.60
CA VAL A 561 17.33 -16.96 39.78
C VAL A 561 17.88 -18.24 40.42
N ASP A 562 17.04 -19.27 40.56
CA ASP A 562 17.47 -20.59 41.05
C ASP A 562 18.31 -21.32 39.98
N GLN A 563 19.62 -21.13 40.07
CA GLN A 563 20.62 -21.70 39.16
C GLN A 563 20.63 -23.25 39.19
N ALA A 564 20.28 -23.86 40.33
CA ALA A 564 20.24 -25.31 40.46
C ALA A 564 19.04 -25.90 39.71
N ALA A 565 17.86 -25.26 39.83
CA ALA A 565 16.66 -25.64 39.09
C ALA A 565 16.83 -25.43 37.58
N LEU A 566 17.45 -24.32 37.16
CA LEU A 566 17.76 -24.05 35.75
C LEU A 566 18.63 -25.16 35.15
N ARG A 567 19.74 -25.49 35.81
CA ARG A 567 20.65 -26.55 35.36
C ARG A 567 19.96 -27.91 35.28
N ASN A 568 19.10 -28.24 36.25
CA ASN A 568 18.35 -29.49 36.25
C ASN A 568 17.37 -29.57 35.08
N LEU A 569 16.64 -28.49 34.79
CA LEU A 569 15.71 -28.44 33.66
C LEU A 569 16.43 -28.57 32.31
N GLU A 570 17.58 -27.93 32.15
CA GLU A 570 18.40 -28.07 30.93
C GLU A 570 18.88 -29.51 30.73
N LEU A 571 19.27 -30.19 31.80
CA LEU A 571 19.66 -31.59 31.76
C LEU A 571 18.47 -32.51 31.41
N LEU A 572 17.29 -32.27 31.98
CA LEU A 572 16.08 -33.05 31.69
C LEU A 572 15.59 -32.87 30.25
N SER A 573 15.76 -31.68 29.65
CA SER A 573 15.40 -31.44 28.24
C SER A 573 16.27 -32.18 27.22
N LYS A 574 17.36 -32.80 27.67
CA LYS A 574 18.22 -33.68 26.86
C LYS A 574 17.74 -35.13 26.85
N LEU A 575 16.62 -35.44 27.51
CA LEU A 575 16.01 -36.76 27.41
C LEU A 575 15.45 -37.00 26.00
N HIS A 576 15.43 -38.25 25.56
CA HIS A 576 14.88 -38.61 24.25
C HIS A 576 13.35 -38.44 24.24
N HIS A 577 12.81 -37.94 23.12
CA HIS A 577 11.37 -37.73 22.89
C HIS A 577 10.67 -36.66 23.76
N THR A 578 11.42 -35.82 24.48
CA THR A 578 10.85 -34.75 25.32
C THR A 578 10.54 -33.45 24.56
N ASP A 579 9.49 -32.74 24.99
CA ASP A 579 9.19 -31.39 24.56
C ASP A 579 10.21 -30.37 25.12
N LYS A 580 10.79 -29.56 24.22
CA LYS A 580 11.76 -28.51 24.54
C LYS A 580 11.07 -27.17 24.85
N SER A 581 9.75 -27.09 24.83
CA SER A 581 8.95 -25.88 25.04
C SER A 581 9.30 -25.16 26.35
N TYR A 582 9.42 -25.88 27.47
CA TYR A 582 9.77 -25.28 28.76
C TYR A 582 11.19 -24.69 28.79
N VAL A 583 12.19 -25.39 28.22
CA VAL A 583 13.56 -24.86 28.13
C VAL A 583 13.65 -23.69 27.14
N ASN A 584 12.91 -23.75 26.03
CA ASN A 584 12.83 -22.62 25.11
C ASN A 584 12.16 -21.41 25.77
N ARG A 585 11.08 -21.61 26.54
CA ARG A 585 10.40 -20.55 27.30
C ARG A 585 11.31 -19.94 28.37
N VAL A 586 12.01 -20.78 29.12
CA VAL A 586 13.01 -20.33 30.11
C VAL A 586 14.20 -19.63 29.44
N ARG A 587 14.65 -20.05 28.25
CA ARG A 587 15.71 -19.36 27.49
C ARG A 587 15.24 -18.06 26.85
N VAL A 588 13.96 -17.92 26.52
CA VAL A 588 13.37 -16.66 26.04
C VAL A 588 13.26 -15.67 27.20
N ILE A 589 12.69 -16.09 28.33
CA ILE A 589 12.59 -15.27 29.54
C ILE A 589 14.00 -14.98 30.11
N GLY A 590 14.91 -15.95 30.07
CA GLY A 590 16.29 -15.82 30.51
C GLY A 590 17.13 -14.92 29.62
N ARG A 591 16.99 -15.01 28.28
CA ARG A 591 17.61 -14.03 27.36
C ARG A 591 17.03 -12.64 27.59
N TRP A 592 15.72 -12.52 27.77
CA TRP A 592 15.06 -11.25 28.09
C TRP A 592 15.60 -10.63 29.40
N LEU A 593 15.79 -11.44 30.46
CA LEU A 593 16.41 -11.01 31.72
C LEU A 593 17.90 -10.67 31.59
N GLN A 594 18.65 -11.38 30.72
CA GLN A 594 20.08 -11.18 30.51
C GLN A 594 20.40 -10.00 29.58
N THR A 595 19.54 -9.71 28.61
CA THR A 595 19.79 -8.62 27.65
C THR A 595 19.11 -7.31 28.03
N ARG A 596 18.02 -7.32 28.85
CA ARG A 596 17.26 -6.11 29.28
C ARG A 596 17.05 -5.05 28.18
N GLN A 597 17.05 -5.48 26.91
CA GLN A 597 17.01 -4.64 25.72
C GLN A 597 16.15 -5.35 24.70
N CYS A 598 15.10 -4.66 24.23
CA CYS A 598 14.30 -5.09 23.09
C CYS A 598 14.85 -4.36 21.85
N ALA A 599 15.35 -5.10 20.88
CA ALA A 599 15.88 -4.56 19.62
C ALA A 599 14.84 -4.57 18.47
N LEU A 600 13.57 -4.88 18.78
CA LEU A 600 12.49 -4.90 17.78
C LEU A 600 12.01 -3.48 17.48
N PRO A 601 11.56 -3.19 16.25
CA PRO A 601 10.94 -1.91 15.91
C PRO A 601 9.54 -1.82 16.54
N VAL A 602 9.47 -1.50 17.83
CA VAL A 602 8.25 -1.53 18.65
C VAL A 602 7.12 -0.77 17.98
N ARG A 603 7.39 0.44 17.46
CA ARG A 603 6.40 1.28 16.78
C ARG A 603 5.80 0.63 15.52
N GLU A 604 6.63 -0.03 14.71
CA GLU A 604 6.17 -0.74 13.50
C GLU A 604 5.33 -1.97 13.85
N VAL A 605 5.71 -2.68 14.91
CA VAL A 605 4.93 -3.82 15.42
C VAL A 605 3.57 -3.34 15.95
N LEU A 606 3.56 -2.26 16.73
CA LEU A 606 2.35 -1.67 17.32
C LEU A 606 1.37 -1.11 16.28
N ALA A 607 1.85 -0.73 15.09
CA ALA A 607 0.96 -0.34 14.00
C ALA A 607 0.03 -1.49 13.52
N ARG A 608 0.43 -2.75 13.75
CA ARG A 608 -0.29 -3.95 13.28
C ARG A 608 -0.83 -4.83 14.41
N HIS A 609 -0.12 -4.90 15.53
CA HIS A 609 -0.48 -5.73 16.68
C HIS A 609 -0.35 -4.92 17.97
N PRO A 610 -1.31 -4.99 18.90
CA PRO A 610 -1.30 -4.14 20.09
C PRO A 610 -0.25 -4.55 21.14
N ARG A 611 0.71 -5.40 20.78
CA ARG A 611 1.73 -5.95 21.68
C ARG A 611 3.03 -6.09 20.92
N CYS A 612 4.14 -5.77 21.58
CA CYS A 612 5.46 -6.10 21.02
C CYS A 612 5.70 -7.62 21.06
N TYR A 613 6.34 -8.17 20.04
CA TYR A 613 6.70 -9.60 19.99
C TYR A 613 7.71 -10.02 21.06
N CYS A 614 8.34 -9.07 21.77
CA CYS A 614 9.13 -9.38 22.97
C CYS A 614 8.28 -9.87 24.16
N ASN A 615 6.94 -9.87 24.02
CA ASN A 615 5.98 -10.29 25.03
C ASN A 615 5.99 -9.43 26.30
N PHE A 616 6.38 -8.16 26.17
CA PHE A 616 6.33 -7.17 27.24
C PHE A 616 4.87 -6.94 27.69
N ASN A 617 4.67 -6.99 29.01
CA ASN A 617 3.39 -6.70 29.64
C ASN A 617 3.58 -5.54 30.65
N PRO A 618 2.97 -4.36 30.40
CA PRO A 618 3.07 -3.19 31.29
C PRO A 618 2.61 -3.45 32.74
N TRP A 619 1.78 -4.47 32.96
CA TRP A 619 1.25 -4.83 34.28
C TRP A 619 2.11 -5.86 35.02
N ALA A 620 3.07 -6.50 34.34
CA ALA A 620 4.01 -7.43 34.98
C ALA A 620 5.13 -6.73 35.77
N THR A 621 5.21 -5.40 35.69
CA THR A 621 6.33 -4.59 36.20
C THR A 621 6.05 -3.80 37.47
N ARG A 622 5.04 -4.24 38.26
CA ARG A 622 5.10 -4.02 39.70
C ARG A 622 6.23 -4.92 40.23
N GLY A 623 7.38 -4.32 40.50
CA GLY A 623 8.67 -5.00 40.71
C GLY A 623 8.60 -6.20 41.66
N GLY A 624 8.96 -7.38 41.14
CA GLY A 624 9.04 -8.64 41.88
C GLY A 624 8.77 -9.89 41.01
N ASP A 625 7.95 -9.76 39.97
CA ASP A 625 7.32 -10.93 39.35
C ASP A 625 8.11 -11.64 38.23
N SER A 626 9.05 -11.01 37.51
CA SER A 626 9.72 -11.70 36.39
C SER A 626 10.67 -12.82 36.84
N VAL A 627 11.37 -12.64 37.98
CA VAL A 627 12.20 -13.69 38.58
C VAL A 627 11.32 -14.76 39.25
N ALA A 628 10.23 -14.36 39.90
CA ALA A 628 9.25 -15.29 40.46
C ALA A 628 8.55 -16.14 39.37
N GLN A 629 8.25 -15.54 38.22
CA GLN A 629 7.67 -16.18 37.05
C GLN A 629 8.68 -17.09 36.35
N LEU A 630 9.95 -16.70 36.25
CA LEU A 630 11.02 -17.57 35.77
C LEU A 630 11.19 -18.77 36.72
N ASN A 631 11.30 -18.54 38.03
CA ASN A 631 11.38 -19.58 39.05
C ASN A 631 10.10 -20.44 39.12
N GLY A 632 8.94 -19.89 38.79
CA GLY A 632 7.68 -20.61 38.61
C GLY A 632 7.73 -21.53 37.39
N THR A 633 8.10 -20.99 36.23
CA THR A 633 8.25 -21.75 34.99
C THR A 633 9.30 -22.86 35.11
N LEU A 634 10.39 -22.62 35.86
CA LEU A 634 11.40 -23.62 36.20
C LEU A 634 10.80 -24.77 37.03
N ARG A 635 10.02 -24.45 38.07
CA ARG A 635 9.33 -25.44 38.90
C ARG A 635 8.29 -26.24 38.12
N ASP A 636 7.52 -25.57 37.26
CA ASP A 636 6.50 -26.21 36.42
C ASP A 636 7.14 -27.18 35.43
N GLY A 637 8.22 -26.78 34.77
CA GLY A 637 8.95 -27.64 33.84
C GLY A 637 9.55 -28.87 34.51
N ILE A 638 10.16 -28.71 35.69
CA ILE A 638 10.67 -29.85 36.47
C ILE A 638 9.52 -30.78 36.89
N THR A 639 8.40 -30.21 37.33
CA THR A 639 7.23 -30.97 37.77
C THR A 639 6.63 -31.78 36.62
N TYR A 640 6.53 -31.18 35.43
CA TYR A 640 6.12 -31.85 34.19
C TYR A 640 7.01 -33.07 33.89
N PHE A 641 8.33 -32.91 33.92
CA PHE A 641 9.26 -34.03 33.67
C PHE A 641 9.15 -35.13 34.73
N ARG A 642 9.00 -34.78 36.01
CA ARG A 642 8.78 -35.77 37.08
C ARG A 642 7.47 -36.53 36.87
N ALA A 643 6.39 -35.85 36.48
CA ALA A 643 5.11 -36.49 36.23
C ALA A 643 5.20 -37.53 35.10
N ILE A 644 5.87 -37.21 34.00
CA ILE A 644 6.03 -38.14 32.88
C ILE A 644 6.92 -39.33 33.26
N LEU A 645 8.05 -39.08 33.92
CA LEU A 645 8.94 -40.17 34.35
C LEU A 645 8.25 -41.09 35.37
N ARG A 646 7.45 -40.54 36.29
CA ARG A 646 6.68 -41.34 37.26
C ARG A 646 5.62 -42.24 36.62
N GLN A 647 5.01 -41.81 35.51
CA GLN A 647 4.05 -42.67 34.79
C GLN A 647 4.69 -43.98 34.30
N ARG A 648 6.03 -44.03 34.20
CA ARG A 648 6.82 -45.19 33.78
C ARG A 648 7.85 -45.62 34.84
N ASP A 649 7.59 -45.34 36.12
CA ASP A 649 8.47 -45.65 37.26
C ASP A 649 8.90 -47.13 37.30
N THR A 650 7.99 -48.05 36.99
CA THR A 650 8.26 -49.50 36.96
C THR A 650 9.28 -49.88 35.89
N LEU A 651 9.17 -49.31 34.68
CA LEU A 651 10.11 -49.54 33.57
C LEU A 651 11.48 -48.92 33.86
N ILE A 652 11.50 -47.72 34.45
CA ILE A 652 12.74 -47.06 34.85
C ILE A 652 13.46 -47.88 35.92
N THR A 653 12.73 -48.36 36.93
CA THR A 653 13.29 -49.19 38.01
C THR A 653 13.81 -50.54 37.50
N GLN A 654 13.14 -51.15 36.53
CA GLN A 654 13.62 -52.38 35.87
C GLN A 654 14.87 -52.11 35.02
N GLY A 655 14.90 -51.03 34.26
CA GLY A 655 16.05 -50.61 33.46
C GLY A 655 17.29 -50.28 34.31
N LEU A 656 17.11 -49.68 35.48
CA LEU A 656 18.21 -49.42 36.44
C LEU A 656 18.85 -50.71 36.96
N LYS A 657 18.03 -51.73 37.26
CA LYS A 657 18.52 -53.05 37.70
C LYS A 657 19.24 -53.80 36.58
N ALA A 658 18.74 -53.71 35.36
CA ALA A 658 19.33 -54.36 34.18
C ALA A 658 20.67 -53.73 33.76
N LEU A 659 20.86 -52.43 33.98
CA LEU A 659 22.05 -51.68 33.58
C LEU A 659 23.13 -51.57 34.67
N HIS A 660 22.96 -52.22 35.83
CA HIS A 660 23.88 -52.14 36.98
C HIS A 660 24.28 -50.69 37.35
N ALA A 661 23.28 -49.80 37.45
CA ALA A 661 23.52 -48.39 37.74
C ALA A 661 24.25 -48.19 39.08
N GLU A 662 25.26 -47.30 39.14
CA GLU A 662 25.95 -47.02 40.39
C GLU A 662 25.01 -46.36 41.42
N ASP A 663 25.36 -46.49 42.71
CA ASP A 663 24.51 -46.03 43.82
C ASP A 663 24.20 -44.53 43.78
N ALA A 664 25.05 -43.73 43.13
CA ALA A 664 24.86 -42.29 43.05
C ALA A 664 23.81 -41.88 41.99
N GLU A 665 23.81 -42.52 40.83
CA GLU A 665 22.84 -42.32 39.75
C GLU A 665 21.47 -42.88 40.16
N SER A 666 21.45 -44.05 40.78
CA SER A 666 20.23 -44.67 41.32
C SER A 666 19.54 -43.77 42.35
N ARG A 667 20.31 -43.10 43.22
CA ARG A 667 19.77 -42.12 44.18
C ARG A 667 19.23 -40.86 43.50
N GLN A 668 19.86 -40.37 42.43
CA GLN A 668 19.37 -39.21 41.68
C GLN A 668 18.09 -39.52 40.88
N VAL A 669 17.98 -40.73 40.32
CA VAL A 669 16.76 -41.20 39.66
C VAL A 669 15.64 -41.43 40.68
N ALA A 670 15.94 -42.00 41.85
CA ALA A 670 14.96 -42.12 42.93
C ALA A 670 14.46 -40.75 43.43
N ALA A 671 15.33 -39.74 43.50
CA ALA A 671 14.92 -38.37 43.83
C ALA A 671 14.02 -37.74 42.76
N LEU A 672 14.26 -38.02 41.47
CA LEU A 672 13.38 -37.60 40.37
C LEU A 672 11.99 -38.21 40.49
N LEU A 673 11.91 -39.49 40.83
CA LEU A 673 10.67 -40.27 40.88
C LEU A 673 9.91 -40.06 42.20
N GLY A 674 10.59 -39.82 43.32
CA GLY A 674 9.98 -39.54 44.63
C GLY A 674 9.36 -38.15 44.72
N ALA A 675 8.63 -37.84 45.81
CA ALA A 675 7.97 -36.54 46.05
C ALA A 675 8.85 -35.49 46.76
N GLY A 676 10.08 -35.86 47.15
CA GLY A 676 11.00 -35.01 47.90
C GLY A 676 11.62 -33.85 47.11
N PRO A 677 12.46 -33.03 47.76
CA PRO A 677 13.15 -31.91 47.12
C PRO A 677 14.06 -32.41 45.99
N MET A 678 14.19 -31.58 44.94
CA MET A 678 15.04 -31.91 43.80
C MET A 678 16.52 -31.88 44.19
N VAL A 679 17.25 -32.91 43.78
CA VAL A 679 18.70 -32.99 43.94
C VAL A 679 19.38 -32.52 42.64
N PRO A 680 20.55 -31.86 42.68
CA PRO A 680 21.29 -31.51 41.47
C PRO A 680 21.63 -32.74 40.63
N LEU A 681 21.12 -32.76 39.40
CA LEU A 681 21.34 -33.86 38.45
C LEU A 681 22.71 -33.75 37.81
N ARG A 682 23.29 -34.91 37.48
CA ARG A 682 24.56 -34.98 36.74
C ARG A 682 24.32 -35.55 35.33
N PRO A 683 25.15 -35.16 34.33
CA PRO A 683 25.05 -35.70 32.98
C PRO A 683 25.03 -37.24 32.87
N PRO A 684 25.78 -38.02 33.69
CA PRO A 684 25.71 -39.49 33.67
C PRO A 684 24.30 -40.04 33.96
N THR A 685 23.56 -39.39 34.86
CA THR A 685 22.18 -39.76 35.22
C THR A 685 21.22 -39.61 34.05
N ILE A 686 21.37 -38.53 33.26
CA ILE A 686 20.57 -38.32 32.04
C ILE A 686 20.96 -39.31 30.95
N ALA A 687 22.25 -39.61 30.79
CA ALA A 687 22.72 -40.60 29.82
C ALA A 687 22.17 -42.00 30.15
N LEU A 688 22.12 -42.36 31.42
CA LEU A 688 21.51 -43.60 31.91
C LEU A 688 20.01 -43.65 31.60
N LEU A 689 19.26 -42.60 31.94
CA LEU A 689 17.82 -42.51 31.62
C LEU A 689 17.56 -42.58 30.11
N ASN A 690 18.40 -41.97 29.28
CA ASN A 690 18.27 -42.05 27.83
C ASN A 690 18.47 -43.46 27.28
N ARG A 691 19.40 -44.25 27.83
CA ARG A 691 19.55 -45.66 27.44
C ARG A 691 18.29 -46.46 27.76
N ILE A 692 17.69 -46.21 28.92
CA ILE A 692 16.44 -46.86 29.34
C ILE A 692 15.28 -46.43 28.43
N ILE A 693 15.13 -45.13 28.16
CA ILE A 693 14.08 -44.59 27.29
C ILE A 693 14.22 -45.12 25.86
N GLN A 694 15.44 -45.21 25.34
CA GLN A 694 15.69 -45.77 23.99
C GLN A 694 15.36 -47.27 23.92
N ALA A 695 15.66 -48.04 24.96
CA ALA A 695 15.29 -49.46 25.02
C ALA A 695 13.76 -49.69 25.04
N HIS A 696 13.00 -48.66 25.42
CA HIS A 696 11.53 -48.68 25.56
C HIS A 696 10.86 -47.54 24.75
N SER A 697 11.36 -47.24 23.54
CA SER A 697 11.04 -46.00 22.81
C SER A 697 9.55 -45.78 22.57
N ASP A 698 8.80 -46.82 22.26
CA ASP A 698 7.38 -46.72 21.89
C ASP A 698 6.49 -46.42 23.11
N GLU A 699 6.83 -47.00 24.25
CA GLU A 699 6.15 -46.83 25.53
C GLU A 699 6.37 -45.43 26.10
N PHE A 700 7.59 -44.90 25.95
CA PHE A 700 7.88 -43.51 26.32
C PHE A 700 7.31 -42.51 25.32
N SER A 701 7.41 -42.76 24.01
CA SER A 701 6.89 -41.85 22.97
C SER A 701 5.38 -41.64 23.05
N SER A 702 4.62 -42.69 23.35
CA SER A 702 3.17 -42.58 23.58
C SER A 702 2.83 -41.71 24.79
N THR A 703 3.59 -41.88 25.88
CA THR A 703 3.43 -41.13 27.14
C THR A 703 3.74 -39.64 26.95
N PHE A 704 4.82 -39.32 26.23
CA PHE A 704 5.19 -37.94 25.89
C PHE A 704 4.16 -37.27 24.97
N ARG A 705 3.46 -38.02 24.10
CA ARG A 705 2.42 -37.48 23.20
C ARG A 705 1.07 -37.30 23.89
N SER A 706 0.71 -38.15 24.85
CA SER A 706 -0.58 -38.09 25.55
C SER A 706 -0.62 -37.02 26.64
N TYR A 707 0.52 -36.61 27.18
CA TYR A 707 0.61 -35.62 28.26
C TYR A 707 0.59 -34.20 27.70
N LYS A 708 -0.61 -33.65 27.44
CA LYS A 708 -0.81 -32.21 27.22
C LYS A 708 -1.06 -31.50 28.56
N PRO A 709 -0.32 -30.43 28.88
CA PRO A 709 -0.57 -29.62 30.08
C PRO A 709 -1.91 -28.89 30.01
#